data_AF-A0A661NQN0-F1
#
_entry.id   AF-A0A661NQN0-F1
#
_cell.length_a   1.000
_cell.length_b   1.000
_cell.length_c   1.000
_cell.angle_alpha   90.00
_cell.angle_beta   90.00
_cell.angle_gamma   90.00
#
_symmetry.space_group_name_H-M   'P 1'
#
loop_
_entity.id
_entity.type
_entity.pdbx_description
1 polymer ?
#
loop_
_entity_poly.entity_id
_entity_poly.type
_entity_poly.pdbx_seq_one_letter_code
_entity_poly.pdbx_strand_id
1 'polypeptide(L)'
;MRTVVSLTIASFLVLSFGCDDSLPPDGGYYTDKIQPLFTGAGCAVQTAGCHLATDGAAAGNLDLTSYDSLMRRSDILPAYGPYPVGLLLLKASDPQTVSVQTLDPPDPANPGQLFVNIETDIRHNGGRGIREGTVGHGRLREWIDSGFQRNGFAPEGGEENSGDCAAEVGTDPRFAPAVPPVDTASYERFVNEVQPELINSCAGGDCHGASLADFHLTCGDTDEQLRWNYHISLQHLANPVDNAELLRKPLSNSRGGSFHGGGDTYPSTDTDGYRKIHDWAEDVVNRAPELLGGGEEDPGYRFFINRVQPVLVRKGCMALNCHSPISIKFQLRGGSQGAFSSFARHRNYALTRKLIALESPDPTDSRLLAKNLFPPEMGSTGIAHRGGSLFEDFSGEGVLNPATLDDCVGIDADNGDLNEIPAYCVVVRWHQIEREAAIARGDVFSDAELVRALVWIARPLGVGGVMEFDTYRPGADLMSADVTVGADGAMTVGTPGSLLGGCGLSPATADVRGPALSWNAERIAFAARSSSTEPLRLYWMNVDGSACEPVPGVAPALAEENGILTHDFDPAWAPDGRLVFASTRGNIDRGAYDYQGPTRTPAAMAPNANLYVQDADGSIRQMTFLLNQEVAPAFMGDGRMIFTAEKREEGFNQYALRRQILDGGDFHPLYGNRPSLGFSSATEVVHLLNLNFAFIASEVGLPDGAGMLVVGNRSIGPDHQDRGLDNPGHVRGMTIPAPGVLGGLTGVYRSPASLPTGRLLASCDPDVSAMGDGYDWDLCEIDYRTGATRRIAGEAGIADVEAFAVYARSPRGVLVSDGKGVDRPDIIAGEPDSVVLFNDFPMIAALMFENIRTPSGRPIDYAIGGFDVLEVLPPPTGVVSFDEVSANVITDEFGPLFVANRNLGNVRTHEDGSAHLRLPGGTPVRYRLTDSSGQALVFPEGSPFAGMKVQREQEQYYPGERIKRSVPRRFFNAICGGCHGSISGRELDVAVSLDIVSGASVNAAVDTAPTDLFRPPAERGP
;
A
#
# COMPACT_ATOMS: atom_id res chain seq x y z
N MET A 1 45.39 -73.36 24.21
CA MET A 1 44.07 -73.66 24.82
C MET A 1 43.77 -72.49 25.75
N ARG A 2 42.81 -71.60 25.52
CA ARG A 2 41.46 -71.78 24.99
C ARG A 2 41.12 -70.68 23.98
N THR A 3 40.55 -71.12 22.88
CA THR A 3 40.01 -70.36 21.77
C THR A 3 38.70 -69.68 22.21
N VAL A 4 38.56 -68.37 21.99
CA VAL A 4 37.26 -67.70 21.96
C VAL A 4 37.25 -66.80 20.73
N VAL A 5 36.24 -67.06 19.92
CA VAL A 5 35.90 -66.46 18.63
C VAL A 5 35.18 -65.13 18.90
N SER A 6 35.54 -64.07 18.18
CA SER A 6 34.59 -63.04 17.80
C SER A 6 35.03 -62.41 16.48
N LEU A 7 34.06 -62.41 15.57
CA LEU A 7 34.15 -62.21 14.13
C LEU A 7 34.57 -60.78 13.80
N THR A 8 35.73 -60.63 13.15
CA THR A 8 36.13 -59.43 12.42
C THR A 8 35.65 -59.60 10.98
N ILE A 9 34.64 -58.85 10.54
CA ILE A 9 34.31 -58.74 9.11
C ILE A 9 35.17 -57.62 8.53
N ALA A 10 36.16 -58.04 7.74
CA ALA A 10 36.92 -57.17 6.85
C ALA A 10 36.07 -56.87 5.62
N SER A 11 35.70 -55.60 5.43
CA SER A 11 35.19 -55.11 4.16
C SER A 11 36.35 -54.52 3.35
N PHE A 12 36.43 -54.99 2.11
CA PHE A 12 37.41 -54.63 1.10
C PHE A 12 37.55 -53.11 0.91
N LEU A 13 38.79 -52.64 0.90
CA LEU A 13 39.17 -51.34 0.35
C LEU A 13 38.98 -51.39 -1.18
N VAL A 14 37.92 -50.76 -1.68
CA VAL A 14 37.82 -50.35 -3.09
C VAL A 14 38.12 -48.86 -3.13
N LEU A 15 39.28 -48.51 -3.69
CA LEU A 15 39.66 -47.15 -4.05
C LEU A 15 38.62 -46.61 -5.05
N SER A 16 37.63 -45.89 -4.55
CA SER A 16 36.76 -45.06 -5.37
C SER A 16 37.46 -43.71 -5.51
N PHE A 17 37.93 -43.41 -6.72
CA PHE A 17 38.33 -42.06 -7.08
C PHE A 17 37.16 -41.14 -6.77
N GLY A 18 37.34 -40.21 -5.83
CA GLY A 18 36.37 -39.15 -5.59
C GLY A 18 36.25 -38.34 -6.87
N CYS A 19 35.06 -38.35 -7.47
CA CYS A 19 34.66 -37.28 -8.36
C CYS A 19 34.63 -36.01 -7.52
N ASP A 20 35.58 -35.14 -7.81
CA ASP A 20 35.47 -33.71 -7.60
C ASP A 20 34.06 -33.30 -8.10
N ASP A 21 33.22 -32.71 -7.25
CA ASP A 21 32.01 -32.00 -7.68
C ASP A 21 32.47 -30.71 -8.39
N SER A 22 33.13 -30.89 -9.53
CA SER A 22 33.35 -29.82 -10.48
C SER A 22 31.97 -29.42 -11.00
N LEU A 23 31.59 -28.16 -10.78
CA LEU A 23 30.48 -27.50 -11.47
C LEU A 23 30.46 -27.98 -12.95
N PRO A 24 29.30 -28.38 -13.49
CA PRO A 24 29.23 -28.85 -14.87
C PRO A 24 29.80 -27.76 -15.81
N PRO A 25 30.53 -28.14 -16.87
CA PRO A 25 31.28 -27.20 -17.68
C PRO A 25 30.38 -26.09 -18.26
N ASP A 26 30.93 -24.87 -18.36
CA ASP A 26 30.28 -23.62 -18.79
C ASP A 26 29.58 -23.62 -20.17
N GLY A 27 29.54 -24.74 -20.90
CA GLY A 27 28.79 -24.92 -22.15
C GLY A 27 27.38 -25.46 -21.90
N GLY A 28 26.46 -24.61 -21.43
CA GLY A 28 25.05 -24.98 -21.23
C GLY A 28 24.20 -24.83 -22.49
N TYR A 29 23.09 -25.61 -22.60
CA TYR A 29 22.06 -25.45 -23.64
C TYR A 29 21.65 -23.99 -23.82
N TYR A 30 21.50 -23.25 -22.71
CA TYR A 30 21.21 -21.82 -22.75
C TYR A 30 22.26 -21.01 -23.52
N THR A 31 23.55 -21.17 -23.19
CA THR A 31 24.66 -20.43 -23.83
C THR A 31 24.73 -20.70 -25.32
N ASP A 32 24.50 -21.95 -25.74
CA ASP A 32 24.66 -22.37 -27.13
C ASP A 32 23.41 -22.15 -28.00
N LYS A 33 22.21 -22.21 -27.40
CA LYS A 33 20.94 -22.24 -28.14
C LYS A 33 20.01 -21.07 -27.86
N ILE A 34 20.06 -20.48 -26.67
CA ILE A 34 19.13 -19.43 -26.24
C ILE A 34 19.78 -18.05 -26.25
N GLN A 35 20.94 -17.89 -25.61
CA GLN A 35 21.67 -16.62 -25.55
C GLN A 35 21.92 -15.98 -26.94
N PRO A 36 22.28 -16.73 -28.01
CA PRO A 36 22.48 -16.16 -29.33
C PRO A 36 21.21 -15.53 -29.94
N LEU A 37 20.02 -15.96 -29.50
CA LEU A 37 18.74 -15.40 -29.98
C LEU A 37 18.56 -13.97 -29.46
N PHE A 38 18.86 -13.71 -28.19
CA PHE A 38 18.80 -12.36 -27.62
C PHE A 38 19.87 -11.44 -28.19
N THR A 39 21.09 -11.94 -28.38
CA THR A 39 22.18 -11.17 -28.99
C THR A 39 21.87 -10.84 -30.46
N GLY A 40 21.38 -11.83 -31.22
CA GLY A 40 21.02 -11.66 -32.63
C GLY A 40 19.85 -10.72 -32.87
N ALA A 41 18.90 -10.66 -31.93
CA ALA A 41 17.77 -9.72 -31.96
C ALA A 41 18.13 -8.30 -31.45
N GLY A 42 19.37 -8.08 -31.00
CA GLY A 42 19.80 -6.80 -30.40
C GLY A 42 19.20 -6.54 -29.01
N CYS A 43 18.64 -7.56 -28.36
CA CYS A 43 17.99 -7.42 -27.06
C CYS A 43 18.98 -7.47 -25.89
N ALA A 44 20.15 -8.11 -26.07
CA ALA A 44 21.11 -8.36 -25.00
C ALA A 44 21.81 -7.11 -24.47
N VAL A 45 22.25 -6.21 -25.36
CA VAL A 45 22.86 -4.92 -25.01
C VAL A 45 22.33 -3.85 -25.97
N GLN A 46 21.89 -2.72 -25.43
CA GLN A 46 21.21 -1.66 -26.20
C GLN A 46 21.83 -0.28 -25.97
N THR A 47 21.64 0.63 -26.92
CA THR A 47 22.05 2.04 -26.76
C THR A 47 21.01 2.90 -26.05
N ALA A 48 19.74 2.47 -26.03
CA ALA A 48 18.63 3.24 -25.46
C ALA A 48 18.48 3.11 -23.94
N GLY A 49 19.23 2.21 -23.28
CA GLY A 49 19.17 2.01 -21.83
C GLY A 49 17.92 1.34 -21.29
N CYS A 50 16.97 0.91 -22.14
CA CYS A 50 15.78 0.16 -21.69
C CYS A 50 16.16 -1.24 -21.16
N HIS A 51 17.08 -1.94 -21.82
CA HIS A 51 17.78 -3.09 -21.25
C HIS A 51 19.19 -2.65 -20.83
N LEU A 52 20.02 -3.57 -20.34
CA LEU A 52 21.42 -3.29 -20.02
C LEU A 52 22.12 -2.56 -21.19
N ALA A 53 22.55 -1.33 -20.93
CA ALA A 53 23.31 -0.51 -21.85
C ALA A 53 24.81 -0.69 -21.67
N THR A 54 25.58 -0.20 -22.64
CA THR A 54 27.05 -0.25 -22.64
C THR A 54 27.69 0.52 -21.49
N ASP A 55 26.97 1.49 -20.92
CA ASP A 55 27.36 2.26 -19.73
C ASP A 55 26.89 1.62 -18.41
N GLY A 56 26.19 0.47 -18.49
CA GLY A 56 25.65 -0.26 -17.34
C GLY A 56 24.25 0.17 -16.90
N ALA A 57 23.63 1.17 -17.53
CA ALA A 57 22.25 1.56 -17.22
C ALA A 57 21.23 0.51 -17.68
N ALA A 58 20.10 0.37 -16.97
CA ALA A 58 19.03 -0.56 -17.34
C ALA A 58 17.66 -0.09 -16.81
N ALA A 59 17.10 0.94 -17.44
CA ALA A 59 15.88 1.60 -17.01
C ALA A 59 14.62 0.72 -17.04
N GLY A 60 14.57 -0.27 -17.93
CA GLY A 60 13.51 -1.28 -17.98
C GLY A 60 13.73 -2.46 -17.04
N ASN A 61 14.76 -2.39 -16.17
CA ASN A 61 15.04 -3.41 -15.16
C ASN A 61 15.25 -4.82 -15.77
N LEU A 62 15.99 -4.92 -16.88
CA LEU A 62 16.20 -6.18 -17.59
C LEU A 62 17.62 -6.32 -18.13
N ASP A 63 18.24 -7.46 -17.85
CA ASP A 63 19.56 -7.87 -18.32
C ASP A 63 19.48 -9.27 -18.95
N LEU A 64 19.70 -9.33 -20.27
CA LEU A 64 19.62 -10.54 -21.08
C LEU A 64 21.00 -11.05 -21.51
N THR A 65 22.09 -10.60 -20.86
CA THR A 65 23.46 -10.95 -21.27
C THR A 65 23.92 -12.35 -20.86
N SER A 66 23.24 -12.96 -19.88
CA SER A 66 23.55 -14.29 -19.36
C SER A 66 22.34 -14.93 -18.70
N TYR A 67 22.40 -16.25 -18.49
CA TYR A 67 21.35 -17.00 -17.78
C TYR A 67 21.10 -16.43 -16.37
N ASP A 68 22.17 -16.23 -15.58
CA ASP A 68 22.03 -15.76 -14.19
C ASP A 68 21.45 -14.35 -14.10
N SER A 69 21.67 -13.53 -15.12
CA SER A 69 21.09 -12.19 -15.18
C SER A 69 19.62 -12.23 -15.57
N LEU A 70 19.25 -13.06 -16.54
CA LEU A 70 17.85 -13.29 -16.91
C LEU A 70 17.05 -13.93 -15.77
N MET A 71 17.63 -14.88 -15.03
CA MET A 71 16.94 -15.55 -13.91
C MET A 71 16.64 -14.62 -12.73
N ARG A 72 17.28 -13.45 -12.63
CA ARG A 72 16.84 -12.39 -11.69
C ARG A 72 15.47 -11.84 -12.06
N ARG A 73 15.04 -12.00 -13.32
CA ARG A 73 13.74 -11.60 -13.86
C ARG A 73 12.97 -12.80 -14.40
N SER A 74 13.05 -13.97 -13.76
CA SER A 74 12.31 -15.17 -14.22
C SER A 74 10.78 -14.95 -14.29
N ASP A 75 10.26 -13.93 -13.59
CA ASP A 75 8.87 -13.47 -13.63
C ASP A 75 8.33 -13.13 -15.03
N ILE A 76 9.20 -12.81 -16.00
CA ILE A 76 8.78 -12.44 -17.36
C ILE A 76 8.65 -13.64 -18.32
N LEU A 77 9.07 -14.83 -17.90
CA LEU A 77 9.13 -16.03 -18.72
C LEU A 77 7.81 -16.82 -18.77
N PRO A 78 7.16 -17.16 -17.64
CA PRO A 78 5.98 -18.02 -17.67
C PRO A 78 4.77 -17.30 -18.29
N ALA A 79 3.98 -18.05 -19.06
CA ALA A 79 2.65 -17.62 -19.48
C ALA A 79 1.73 -17.54 -18.27
N TYR A 80 0.97 -16.45 -18.13
CA TYR A 80 0.10 -16.23 -16.99
C TYR A 80 -1.26 -15.69 -17.40
N GLY A 81 -2.30 -16.18 -16.72
CA GLY A 81 -3.64 -15.63 -16.85
C GLY A 81 -4.22 -15.82 -18.25
N PRO A 82 -4.55 -14.73 -18.96
CA PRO A 82 -5.15 -14.82 -20.28
C PRO A 82 -4.10 -14.98 -21.39
N TYR A 83 -2.82 -14.76 -21.10
CA TYR A 83 -1.79 -14.71 -22.13
C TYR A 83 -1.24 -16.10 -22.48
N PRO A 84 -1.03 -16.40 -23.78
CA PRO A 84 -0.51 -17.70 -24.23
C PRO A 84 1.01 -17.85 -24.08
N VAL A 85 1.72 -16.76 -23.82
CA VAL A 85 3.17 -16.67 -23.63
C VAL A 85 3.50 -15.68 -22.51
N GLY A 86 4.70 -15.77 -21.93
CA GLY A 86 5.16 -14.82 -20.90
C GLY A 86 5.48 -13.42 -21.45
N LEU A 87 5.64 -12.45 -20.54
CA LEU A 87 5.83 -11.03 -20.90
C LEU A 87 6.99 -10.80 -21.86
N LEU A 88 8.09 -11.56 -21.73
CA LEU A 88 9.25 -11.43 -22.62
C LEU A 88 8.84 -11.57 -24.08
N LEU A 89 8.08 -12.61 -24.41
CA LEU A 89 7.59 -12.82 -25.77
C LEU A 89 6.48 -11.82 -26.10
N LEU A 90 5.53 -11.56 -25.19
CA LEU A 90 4.47 -10.56 -25.42
C LEU A 90 5.00 -9.18 -25.85
N LYS A 91 6.16 -8.75 -25.33
CA LYS A 91 6.81 -7.48 -25.72
C LYS A 91 7.75 -7.60 -26.91
N ALA A 92 8.43 -8.74 -27.09
CA ALA A 92 9.47 -8.90 -28.09
C ALA A 92 8.95 -9.40 -29.45
N SER A 93 7.76 -10.02 -29.50
CA SER A 93 7.17 -10.63 -30.70
C SER A 93 5.98 -9.87 -31.28
N ASP A 94 5.41 -10.42 -32.34
CA ASP A 94 4.19 -9.93 -32.98
C ASP A 94 2.99 -10.02 -32.01
N PRO A 95 1.90 -9.23 -32.21
CA PRO A 95 0.72 -9.27 -31.36
C PRO A 95 0.20 -10.69 -31.21
N GLN A 96 -0.22 -11.04 -30.00
CA GLN A 96 -0.82 -12.34 -29.74
C GLN A 96 -2.34 -12.21 -29.77
N THR A 97 -3.02 -13.14 -30.45
CA THR A 97 -4.46 -13.30 -30.29
C THR A 97 -4.77 -13.96 -28.95
N VAL A 98 -5.61 -13.31 -28.14
CA VAL A 98 -6.07 -13.78 -26.84
C VAL A 98 -7.59 -13.83 -26.86
N SER A 99 -8.16 -14.98 -26.51
CA SER A 99 -9.60 -15.08 -26.26
C SER A 99 -9.90 -14.50 -24.88
N VAL A 100 -10.98 -13.75 -24.70
CA VAL A 100 -11.39 -13.18 -23.40
C VAL A 100 -12.88 -13.40 -23.21
N GLN A 101 -13.25 -13.98 -22.07
CA GLN A 101 -14.63 -14.22 -21.70
C GLN A 101 -15.32 -12.91 -21.27
N THR A 102 -16.57 -12.74 -21.71
CA THR A 102 -17.47 -11.66 -21.33
C THR A 102 -18.74 -12.20 -20.66
N LEU A 103 -19.56 -11.32 -20.08
CA LEU A 103 -20.85 -11.69 -19.45
C LEU A 103 -21.95 -11.85 -20.48
N ASP A 104 -22.00 -10.90 -21.39
CA ASP A 104 -22.87 -10.90 -22.55
C ASP A 104 -21.99 -10.81 -23.79
N PRO A 105 -22.53 -11.15 -24.96
CA PRO A 105 -21.84 -10.85 -26.19
C PRO A 105 -21.54 -9.35 -26.26
N PRO A 106 -20.26 -8.96 -26.24
CA PRO A 106 -19.85 -7.55 -26.22
C PRO A 106 -19.89 -6.96 -27.65
N ASP A 107 -20.08 -7.81 -28.65
CA ASP A 107 -20.30 -7.48 -30.04
C ASP A 107 -21.79 -7.69 -30.37
N PRO A 108 -22.56 -6.60 -30.59
CA PRO A 108 -23.96 -6.70 -31.02
C PRO A 108 -24.15 -7.47 -32.34
N ALA A 109 -23.12 -7.59 -33.18
CA ALA A 109 -23.14 -8.37 -34.40
C ALA A 109 -22.99 -9.88 -34.15
N ASN A 110 -22.45 -10.28 -33.00
CA ASN A 110 -22.27 -11.67 -32.60
C ASN A 110 -22.94 -11.97 -31.25
N PRO A 111 -24.27 -11.77 -31.10
CA PRO A 111 -25.00 -11.86 -29.83
C PRO A 111 -25.10 -13.28 -29.24
N GLY A 112 -24.38 -14.26 -29.78
CA GLY A 112 -24.29 -15.62 -29.25
C GLY A 112 -22.90 -16.00 -28.75
N GLN A 113 -21.90 -15.12 -28.83
CA GLN A 113 -20.52 -15.42 -28.45
C GLN A 113 -20.15 -14.75 -27.12
N LEU A 114 -19.84 -15.55 -26.11
CA LEU A 114 -19.38 -15.11 -24.77
C LEU A 114 -17.86 -14.91 -24.71
N PHE A 115 -17.17 -15.06 -25.84
CA PHE A 115 -15.74 -14.90 -25.96
C PHE A 115 -15.44 -13.96 -27.12
N VAL A 116 -14.50 -13.06 -26.91
CA VAL A 116 -13.94 -12.19 -27.95
C VAL A 116 -12.47 -12.47 -28.15
N ASN A 117 -12.04 -12.43 -29.41
CA ASN A 117 -10.62 -12.50 -29.73
C ASN A 117 -10.04 -11.09 -29.79
N ILE A 118 -8.97 -10.89 -29.04
CA ILE A 118 -8.29 -9.60 -28.88
C ILE A 118 -6.82 -9.78 -29.26
N GLU A 119 -6.33 -8.93 -30.15
CA GLU A 119 -4.92 -8.79 -30.47
C GLU A 119 -4.24 -7.95 -29.40
N THR A 120 -3.25 -8.51 -28.70
CA THR A 120 -2.52 -7.76 -27.66
C THR A 120 -1.80 -6.55 -28.25
N ASP A 121 -1.99 -5.40 -27.63
CA ASP A 121 -1.25 -4.17 -27.92
C ASP A 121 -0.38 -3.79 -26.71
N ILE A 122 0.68 -4.57 -26.52
CA ILE A 122 1.65 -4.38 -25.44
C ILE A 122 2.87 -3.69 -26.04
N ARG A 123 2.96 -2.38 -25.86
CA ARG A 123 4.02 -1.57 -26.47
C ARG A 123 5.41 -1.93 -25.93
N HIS A 124 6.37 -1.97 -26.83
CA HIS A 124 7.80 -2.07 -26.55
C HIS A 124 8.57 -1.00 -27.32
N ASN A 125 9.27 -0.13 -26.59
CA ASN A 125 9.90 1.07 -27.15
C ASN A 125 11.02 0.75 -28.14
N GLY A 126 11.69 -0.40 -27.98
CA GLY A 126 12.74 -0.89 -28.87
C GLY A 126 12.23 -1.60 -30.14
N GLY A 127 10.91 -1.66 -30.36
CA GLY A 127 10.31 -2.43 -31.45
C GLY A 127 10.32 -3.94 -31.21
N ARG A 128 9.84 -4.73 -32.18
CA ARG A 128 9.64 -6.18 -32.05
C ARG A 128 10.77 -6.94 -32.73
N GLY A 129 11.74 -7.40 -31.94
CA GLY A 129 12.97 -8.03 -32.43
C GLY A 129 12.86 -9.54 -32.69
N ILE A 130 11.88 -10.22 -32.09
CA ILE A 130 11.73 -11.69 -32.17
C ILE A 130 10.44 -12.02 -32.93
N ARG A 131 10.54 -12.26 -34.24
CA ARG A 131 9.36 -12.50 -35.08
C ARG A 131 8.75 -13.88 -34.87
N GLU A 132 7.42 -13.94 -34.92
CA GLU A 132 6.69 -15.21 -34.89
C GLU A 132 7.01 -16.07 -36.11
N GLY A 133 6.78 -17.38 -35.99
CA GLY A 133 7.03 -18.36 -37.05
C GLY A 133 8.51 -18.62 -37.36
N THR A 134 9.44 -17.94 -36.69
CA THR A 134 10.89 -18.21 -36.83
C THR A 134 11.33 -19.40 -35.97
N VAL A 135 12.40 -20.09 -36.40
CA VAL A 135 13.02 -21.18 -35.61
C VAL A 135 13.49 -20.66 -34.24
N GLY A 136 13.96 -19.41 -34.17
CA GLY A 136 14.38 -18.76 -32.93
C GLY A 136 13.23 -18.57 -31.95
N HIS A 137 12.09 -18.06 -32.42
CA HIS A 137 10.88 -17.93 -31.59
C HIS A 137 10.41 -19.29 -31.06
N GLY A 138 10.31 -20.29 -31.95
CA GLY A 138 9.90 -21.65 -31.55
C GLY A 138 10.83 -22.27 -30.52
N ARG A 139 12.15 -22.10 -30.66
CA ARG A 139 13.15 -22.57 -29.69
C ARG A 139 13.01 -21.88 -28.33
N LEU A 140 12.83 -20.56 -28.34
CA LEU A 140 12.70 -19.80 -27.09
C LEU A 140 11.43 -20.21 -26.33
N ARG A 141 10.31 -20.36 -27.03
CA ARG A 141 9.06 -20.86 -26.46
C ARG A 141 9.21 -22.28 -25.91
N GLU A 142 9.77 -23.20 -26.68
CA GLU A 142 10.01 -24.59 -26.25
C GLU A 142 10.85 -24.65 -24.97
N TRP A 143 11.91 -23.83 -24.88
CA TRP A 143 12.74 -23.74 -23.68
C TRP A 143 11.99 -23.18 -22.47
N ILE A 144 11.17 -22.15 -22.66
CA ILE A 144 10.32 -21.58 -21.59
C ILE A 144 9.29 -22.60 -21.11
N ASP A 145 8.56 -23.23 -22.02
CA ASP A 145 7.50 -24.20 -21.72
C ASP A 145 8.06 -25.47 -21.05
N SER A 146 9.35 -25.75 -21.26
CA SER A 146 10.10 -26.83 -20.60
C SER A 146 10.74 -26.41 -19.26
N GLY A 147 10.31 -25.30 -18.66
CA GLY A 147 10.76 -24.85 -17.35
C GLY A 147 12.08 -24.06 -17.34
N PHE A 148 12.52 -23.56 -18.51
CA PHE A 148 13.60 -22.57 -18.69
C PHE A 148 14.91 -22.87 -17.95
N GLN A 149 15.25 -24.16 -17.78
CA GLN A 149 16.47 -24.59 -17.10
C GLN A 149 17.73 -24.32 -17.94
N ARG A 150 18.87 -24.07 -17.28
CA ARG A 150 20.17 -23.82 -17.94
C ARG A 150 20.58 -24.96 -18.88
N ASN A 151 20.24 -26.20 -18.52
CA ASN A 151 20.53 -27.42 -19.26
C ASN A 151 19.48 -27.76 -20.34
N GLY A 152 18.33 -27.07 -20.36
CA GLY A 152 17.24 -27.30 -21.32
C GLY A 152 16.35 -28.51 -21.03
N PHE A 153 16.49 -29.17 -19.88
CA PHE A 153 15.63 -30.29 -19.49
C PHE A 153 14.55 -29.83 -18.51
N ALA A 154 13.34 -30.38 -18.65
CA ALA A 154 12.25 -30.13 -17.71
C ALA A 154 12.57 -30.73 -16.33
N PRO A 155 12.20 -30.05 -15.23
CA PRO A 155 12.30 -30.63 -13.89
C PRO A 155 11.43 -31.89 -13.78
N GLU A 156 11.93 -32.92 -13.09
CA GLU A 156 11.18 -34.17 -12.81
C GLU A 156 10.51 -34.08 -11.43
N GLY A 157 9.19 -34.29 -11.36
CA GLY A 157 8.40 -34.32 -10.11
C GLY A 157 7.36 -33.20 -10.00
N GLY A 158 6.22 -33.49 -9.37
CA GLY A 158 5.24 -32.48 -8.96
C GLY A 158 5.54 -32.00 -7.53
N GLU A 159 5.04 -30.82 -7.15
CA GLU A 159 5.11 -30.37 -5.76
C GLU A 159 4.03 -31.06 -4.93
N GLU A 160 4.38 -31.46 -3.70
CA GLU A 160 3.48 -32.10 -2.76
C GLU A 160 2.78 -31.03 -1.90
N ASN A 161 1.53 -31.30 -1.54
CA ASN A 161 0.78 -30.48 -0.59
C ASN A 161 1.47 -30.50 0.78
N SER A 162 1.83 -29.32 1.32
CA SER A 162 2.56 -29.18 2.57
C SER A 162 1.89 -28.21 3.56
N GLY A 163 2.12 -28.46 4.85
CA GLY A 163 1.50 -27.72 5.95
C GLY A 163 0.12 -28.25 6.34
N ASP A 164 -0.31 -27.92 7.55
CA ASP A 164 -1.63 -28.29 8.06
C ASP A 164 -2.75 -27.47 7.38
N CYS A 165 -3.93 -28.07 7.21
CA CYS A 165 -5.10 -27.35 6.71
C CYS A 165 -5.63 -26.33 7.73
N ALA A 166 -6.34 -25.31 7.23
CA ALA A 166 -6.95 -24.29 8.09
C ALA A 166 -8.31 -24.71 8.64
N ALA A 167 -8.59 -24.34 9.90
CA ALA A 167 -9.91 -24.52 10.50
C ALA A 167 -10.86 -23.32 10.29
N GLU A 168 -10.31 -22.14 9.97
CA GLU A 168 -11.07 -20.90 9.84
C GLU A 168 -11.62 -20.75 8.43
N VAL A 169 -12.91 -20.44 8.28
CA VAL A 169 -13.51 -20.19 6.95
C VAL A 169 -13.12 -18.81 6.42
N GLY A 170 -13.06 -18.69 5.09
CA GLY A 170 -12.77 -17.41 4.44
C GLY A 170 -13.97 -16.45 4.43
N THR A 171 -13.79 -15.34 3.71
CA THR A 171 -14.80 -14.26 3.62
C THR A 171 -15.18 -13.95 2.17
N ASP A 172 -16.47 -14.04 1.87
CA ASP A 172 -17.09 -13.61 0.60
C ASP A 172 -18.49 -13.06 0.93
N PRO A 173 -18.87 -11.83 0.51
CA PRO A 173 -20.21 -11.27 0.73
C PRO A 173 -21.36 -12.13 0.21
N ARG A 174 -21.08 -13.07 -0.70
CA ARG A 174 -22.05 -13.98 -1.31
C ARG A 174 -22.15 -15.33 -0.57
N PHE A 175 -21.28 -15.56 0.43
CA PHE A 175 -21.33 -16.75 1.28
C PHE A 175 -22.17 -16.49 2.52
N ALA A 176 -23.16 -17.35 2.76
CA ALA A 176 -24.01 -17.30 3.94
C ALA A 176 -23.81 -18.60 4.76
N PRO A 177 -22.98 -18.58 5.83
CA PRO A 177 -22.57 -19.80 6.56
C PRO A 177 -23.73 -20.67 7.06
N ALA A 178 -24.81 -20.02 7.52
CA ALA A 178 -25.97 -20.67 8.09
C ALA A 178 -26.98 -21.20 7.04
N VAL A 179 -26.82 -20.83 5.77
CA VAL A 179 -27.76 -21.17 4.70
C VAL A 179 -27.25 -22.43 3.97
N PRO A 180 -28.02 -23.55 3.97
CA PRO A 180 -27.63 -24.73 3.22
C PRO A 180 -27.57 -24.47 1.71
N PRO A 181 -26.70 -25.17 0.96
CA PRO A 181 -26.65 -25.07 -0.50
C PRO A 181 -28.00 -25.41 -1.14
N VAL A 182 -28.38 -24.62 -2.15
CA VAL A 182 -29.65 -24.80 -2.88
C VAL A 182 -29.66 -26.12 -3.67
N ASP A 183 -28.52 -26.48 -4.26
CA ASP A 183 -28.33 -27.75 -4.98
C ASP A 183 -27.70 -28.81 -4.08
N THR A 184 -28.57 -29.51 -3.34
CA THR A 184 -28.16 -30.52 -2.36
C THR A 184 -27.47 -31.73 -3.01
N ALA A 185 -27.86 -32.11 -4.23
CA ALA A 185 -27.27 -33.24 -4.92
C ALA A 185 -25.82 -32.97 -5.34
N SER A 186 -25.53 -31.78 -5.88
CA SER A 186 -24.16 -31.35 -6.15
C SER A 186 -23.33 -31.27 -4.86
N TYR A 187 -23.91 -30.70 -3.80
CA TYR A 187 -23.23 -30.56 -2.52
C TYR A 187 -22.86 -31.93 -1.91
N GLU A 188 -23.78 -32.89 -1.89
CA GLU A 188 -23.51 -34.25 -1.41
C GLU A 188 -22.41 -34.92 -2.25
N ARG A 189 -22.44 -34.75 -3.57
CA ARG A 189 -21.39 -35.29 -4.45
C ARG A 189 -20.04 -34.63 -4.19
N PHE A 190 -20.02 -33.30 -4.04
CA PHE A 190 -18.81 -32.55 -3.70
C PHE A 190 -18.17 -33.08 -2.41
N VAL A 191 -18.97 -33.20 -1.33
CA VAL A 191 -18.47 -33.67 -0.02
C VAL A 191 -17.91 -35.09 -0.10
N ASN A 192 -18.52 -35.97 -0.90
CA ASN A 192 -18.12 -37.37 -0.99
C ASN A 192 -16.95 -37.62 -1.97
N GLU A 193 -16.85 -36.86 -3.06
CA GLU A 193 -15.93 -37.16 -4.18
C GLU A 193 -14.84 -36.10 -4.38
N VAL A 194 -15.15 -34.82 -4.18
CA VAL A 194 -14.25 -33.69 -4.50
C VAL A 194 -13.51 -33.17 -3.28
N GLN A 195 -14.21 -32.97 -2.17
CA GLN A 195 -13.63 -32.49 -0.91
C GLN A 195 -12.41 -33.32 -0.49
N PRO A 196 -12.43 -34.68 -0.48
CA PRO A 196 -11.25 -35.45 -0.09
C PRO A 196 -10.04 -35.21 -0.99
N GLU A 197 -10.25 -34.97 -2.28
CA GLU A 197 -9.18 -34.66 -3.23
C GLU A 197 -8.56 -33.29 -2.94
N LEU A 198 -9.39 -32.26 -2.74
CA LEU A 198 -8.93 -30.91 -2.42
C LEU A 198 -8.15 -30.86 -1.10
N ILE A 199 -8.57 -31.63 -0.08
CA ILE A 199 -7.86 -31.70 1.19
C ILE A 199 -6.49 -32.34 1.02
N ASN A 200 -6.41 -33.46 0.31
CA ASN A 200 -5.16 -34.20 0.16
C ASN A 200 -4.13 -33.45 -0.70
N SER A 201 -4.59 -32.73 -1.72
CA SER A 201 -3.71 -32.21 -2.77
C SER A 201 -3.59 -30.68 -2.79
N CYS A 202 -4.44 -29.93 -2.09
CA CYS A 202 -4.47 -28.47 -2.21
C CYS A 202 -4.49 -27.73 -0.86
N ALA A 203 -5.20 -28.26 0.15
CA ALA A 203 -5.58 -27.50 1.35
C ALA A 203 -4.47 -27.30 2.40
N GLY A 204 -3.21 -27.65 2.11
CA GLY A 204 -2.09 -27.45 3.04
C GLY A 204 -1.80 -25.97 3.28
N GLY A 205 -1.31 -25.66 4.47
CA GLY A 205 -1.07 -24.30 4.96
C GLY A 205 -0.10 -23.48 4.11
N ASP A 206 0.79 -24.13 3.35
CA ASP A 206 1.72 -23.47 2.43
C ASP A 206 1.05 -23.13 1.08
N CYS A 207 -0.14 -23.68 0.81
CA CYS A 207 -0.89 -23.52 -0.44
C CYS A 207 -2.27 -22.88 -0.18
N HIS A 208 -3.35 -23.67 -0.24
CA HIS A 208 -4.72 -23.18 -0.14
C HIS A 208 -5.28 -23.19 1.29
N GLY A 209 -4.58 -23.80 2.24
CA GLY A 209 -4.83 -23.61 3.68
C GLY A 209 -4.48 -22.21 4.17
N ALA A 210 -3.67 -21.45 3.43
CA ALA A 210 -3.39 -20.07 3.75
C ALA A 210 -4.63 -19.19 3.57
N SER A 211 -4.97 -18.37 4.57
CA SER A 211 -6.08 -17.39 4.51
C SER A 211 -5.90 -16.30 3.44
N LEU A 212 -4.68 -16.17 2.94
CA LEU A 212 -4.24 -15.30 1.85
C LEU A 212 -4.61 -15.84 0.45
N ALA A 213 -4.85 -17.15 0.32
CA ALA A 213 -5.14 -17.76 -0.97
C ALA A 213 -6.54 -17.31 -1.46
N ASP A 214 -6.64 -16.97 -2.73
CA ASP A 214 -7.95 -16.65 -3.34
C ASP A 214 -8.90 -17.84 -3.29
N PHE A 215 -8.36 -19.03 -3.54
CA PHE A 215 -9.03 -20.29 -3.36
C PHE A 215 -8.69 -20.85 -1.98
N HIS A 216 -9.13 -20.18 -0.91
CA HIS A 216 -8.87 -20.62 0.46
C HIS A 216 -9.72 -21.84 0.82
N LEU A 217 -9.08 -22.92 1.26
CA LEU A 217 -9.69 -24.17 1.66
C LEU A 217 -9.49 -24.44 3.15
N THR A 218 -10.55 -24.91 3.79
CA THR A 218 -10.53 -25.39 5.18
C THR A 218 -10.43 -26.90 5.25
N CYS A 219 -10.17 -27.45 6.44
CA CYS A 219 -10.13 -28.89 6.70
C CYS A 219 -11.45 -29.63 6.36
N GLY A 220 -12.59 -28.95 6.46
CA GLY A 220 -13.90 -29.56 6.20
C GLY A 220 -14.45 -30.39 7.37
N ASP A 221 -14.00 -30.14 8.60
CA ASP A 221 -14.39 -30.89 9.79
C ASP A 221 -15.77 -30.50 10.31
N THR A 222 -16.32 -29.37 9.86
CA THR A 222 -17.62 -28.85 10.25
C THR A 222 -18.52 -28.58 9.04
N ASP A 223 -19.83 -28.56 9.26
CA ASP A 223 -20.80 -28.21 8.21
C ASP A 223 -20.52 -26.84 7.58
N GLU A 224 -20.08 -25.88 8.39
CA GLU A 224 -19.73 -24.54 7.92
C GLU A 224 -18.50 -24.57 7.00
N GLN A 225 -17.46 -25.30 7.39
CA GLN A 225 -16.24 -25.51 6.59
C GLN A 225 -16.53 -26.23 5.27
N LEU A 226 -17.36 -27.29 5.29
CA LEU A 226 -17.77 -28.00 4.07
C LEU A 226 -18.57 -27.10 3.12
N ARG A 227 -19.49 -26.28 3.65
CA ARG A 227 -20.24 -25.30 2.85
C ARG A 227 -19.34 -24.22 2.28
N TRP A 228 -18.35 -23.77 3.03
CA TRP A 228 -17.35 -22.83 2.55
C TRP A 228 -16.55 -23.41 1.38
N ASN A 229 -15.98 -24.61 1.55
CA ASN A 229 -15.20 -25.28 0.52
C ASN A 229 -16.04 -25.53 -0.76
N TYR A 230 -17.31 -25.88 -0.60
CA TYR A 230 -18.26 -26.00 -1.72
C TYR A 230 -18.48 -24.65 -2.42
N HIS A 231 -18.80 -23.60 -1.65
CA HIS A 231 -19.02 -22.25 -2.17
C HIS A 231 -17.83 -21.75 -2.96
N ILE A 232 -16.63 -21.77 -2.37
CA ILE A 232 -15.43 -21.24 -3.00
C ILE A 232 -15.01 -22.06 -4.23
N SER A 233 -15.26 -23.38 -4.25
CA SER A 233 -15.04 -24.22 -5.43
C SER A 233 -15.97 -23.86 -6.58
N LEU A 234 -17.26 -23.65 -6.31
CA LEU A 234 -18.21 -23.15 -7.32
C LEU A 234 -17.75 -21.82 -7.92
N GLN A 235 -17.21 -20.92 -7.10
CA GLN A 235 -16.74 -19.61 -7.57
C GLN A 235 -15.57 -19.68 -8.54
N HIS A 236 -14.84 -20.81 -8.60
CA HIS A 236 -13.68 -21.07 -9.48
C HIS A 236 -13.99 -21.97 -10.67
N LEU A 237 -15.26 -22.36 -10.86
CA LEU A 237 -15.75 -23.05 -12.04
C LEU A 237 -15.98 -22.09 -13.22
N ALA A 238 -16.07 -22.66 -14.42
CA ALA A 238 -16.39 -21.97 -15.65
C ALA A 238 -17.26 -22.85 -16.57
N ASN A 239 -17.89 -22.22 -17.57
CA ASN A 239 -18.58 -22.91 -18.65
C ASN A 239 -17.98 -22.44 -19.99
N PRO A 240 -17.32 -23.32 -20.78
CA PRO A 240 -17.15 -24.77 -20.55
C PRO A 240 -16.21 -25.10 -19.39
N VAL A 241 -16.42 -26.28 -18.77
CA VAL A 241 -15.69 -26.77 -17.58
C VAL A 241 -14.18 -26.81 -17.78
N ASP A 242 -13.72 -27.18 -18.98
CA ASP A 242 -12.30 -27.30 -19.28
C ASP A 242 -11.54 -25.97 -19.13
N ASN A 243 -12.25 -24.85 -19.08
CA ASN A 243 -11.68 -23.51 -18.83
C ASN A 243 -11.67 -23.13 -17.34
N ALA A 244 -12.22 -23.94 -16.44
CA ALA A 244 -12.28 -23.65 -15.01
C ALA A 244 -10.87 -23.53 -14.43
N GLU A 245 -10.64 -22.49 -13.63
CA GLU A 245 -9.36 -22.28 -12.95
C GLU A 245 -9.05 -23.46 -12.01
N LEU A 246 -10.08 -24.02 -11.38
CA LEU A 246 -9.99 -25.20 -10.51
C LEU A 246 -9.37 -26.43 -11.19
N LEU A 247 -9.49 -26.55 -12.52
CA LEU A 247 -8.93 -27.67 -13.29
C LEU A 247 -7.66 -27.29 -14.04
N ARG A 248 -7.60 -26.07 -14.61
CA ARG A 248 -6.48 -25.62 -15.43
C ARG A 248 -5.25 -25.23 -14.64
N LYS A 249 -5.38 -24.65 -13.45
CA LYS A 249 -4.24 -24.24 -12.61
C LYS A 249 -3.42 -25.44 -12.11
N PRO A 250 -4.03 -26.50 -11.54
CA PRO A 250 -3.25 -27.65 -11.07
C PRO A 250 -2.78 -28.60 -12.18
N LEU A 251 -3.29 -28.48 -13.41
CA LEU A 251 -2.89 -29.32 -14.54
C LEU A 251 -1.52 -28.88 -15.10
N SER A 252 -0.72 -29.83 -15.54
CA SER A 252 0.57 -29.52 -16.18
C SER A 252 0.42 -28.62 -17.42
N ASN A 253 1.28 -27.61 -17.51
CA ASN A 253 1.36 -26.71 -18.68
C ASN A 253 1.55 -27.49 -20.00
N SER A 254 2.33 -28.57 -19.97
CA SER A 254 2.57 -29.45 -21.14
C SER A 254 1.30 -30.18 -21.63
N ARG A 255 0.25 -30.21 -20.82
CA ARG A 255 -1.05 -30.83 -21.09
C ARG A 255 -2.18 -29.82 -21.24
N GLY A 256 -1.87 -28.54 -21.41
CA GLY A 256 -2.86 -27.47 -21.56
C GLY A 256 -3.30 -26.83 -20.23
N GLY A 257 -2.56 -27.08 -19.15
CA GLY A 257 -2.70 -26.34 -17.90
C GLY A 257 -2.18 -24.90 -17.99
N SER A 258 -2.19 -24.20 -16.85
CA SER A 258 -1.78 -22.79 -16.74
C SER A 258 -0.93 -22.57 -15.50
N PHE A 259 -0.06 -21.54 -15.52
CA PHE A 259 0.83 -21.25 -14.40
C PHE A 259 0.11 -21.21 -13.04
N HIS A 260 0.67 -21.96 -12.10
CA HIS A 260 0.28 -22.10 -10.72
C HIS A 260 1.53 -22.02 -9.83
N GLY A 261 1.47 -21.19 -8.78
CA GLY A 261 2.62 -20.92 -7.92
C GLY A 261 3.13 -22.13 -7.13
N GLY A 262 2.24 -23.07 -6.81
CA GLY A 262 2.58 -24.35 -6.16
C GLY A 262 2.82 -25.50 -7.14
N GLY A 263 3.19 -25.20 -8.39
CA GLY A 263 3.53 -26.20 -9.39
C GLY A 263 2.37 -27.06 -9.93
N ASP A 264 2.73 -28.14 -10.62
CA ASP A 264 1.80 -29.06 -11.28
C ASP A 264 1.34 -30.15 -10.28
N THR A 265 0.07 -30.12 -9.85
CA THR A 265 -0.54 -31.18 -9.00
C THR A 265 -1.00 -32.38 -9.83
N TYR A 266 -1.52 -32.13 -11.04
CA TYR A 266 -2.01 -33.14 -11.96
C TYR A 266 -1.14 -33.22 -13.21
N PRO A 267 -0.40 -34.32 -13.42
CA PRO A 267 0.45 -34.46 -14.60
C PRO A 267 -0.34 -34.66 -15.91
N SER A 268 -1.62 -35.03 -15.82
CA SER A 268 -2.52 -35.22 -16.98
C SER A 268 -3.99 -35.18 -16.59
N THR A 269 -4.87 -35.10 -17.58
CA THR A 269 -6.33 -35.18 -17.42
C THR A 269 -6.84 -36.58 -17.04
N ASP A 270 -6.00 -37.62 -17.18
CA ASP A 270 -6.38 -39.00 -16.85
C ASP A 270 -6.22 -39.32 -15.35
N THR A 271 -5.58 -38.43 -14.59
CA THR A 271 -5.42 -38.56 -13.14
C THR A 271 -6.79 -38.66 -12.45
N ASP A 272 -6.92 -39.56 -11.48
CA ASP A 272 -8.19 -39.85 -10.81
C ASP A 272 -8.80 -38.60 -10.14
N GLY A 273 -7.97 -37.82 -9.43
CA GLY A 273 -8.35 -36.55 -8.82
C GLY A 273 -8.91 -35.53 -9.81
N TYR A 274 -8.20 -35.34 -10.93
CA TYR A 274 -8.66 -34.46 -12.01
C TYR A 274 -10.05 -34.87 -12.53
N ARG A 275 -10.26 -36.16 -12.82
CA ARG A 275 -11.55 -36.67 -13.33
C ARG A 275 -12.69 -36.47 -12.34
N LYS A 276 -12.47 -36.69 -11.04
CA LYS A 276 -13.49 -36.44 -10.00
C LYS A 276 -13.96 -34.99 -9.97
N ILE A 277 -13.01 -34.05 -10.01
CA ILE A 277 -13.33 -32.62 -10.00
C ILE A 277 -14.04 -32.23 -11.32
N HIS A 278 -13.56 -32.74 -12.45
CA HIS A 278 -14.14 -32.48 -13.77
C HIS A 278 -15.59 -32.99 -13.87
N ASP A 279 -15.83 -34.25 -13.52
CA ASP A 279 -17.15 -34.88 -13.61
C ASP A 279 -18.17 -34.22 -12.66
N TRP A 280 -17.72 -33.71 -11.50
CA TRP A 280 -18.56 -32.91 -10.60
C TRP A 280 -18.87 -31.53 -11.20
N ALA A 281 -17.86 -30.85 -11.74
CA ALA A 281 -18.04 -29.53 -12.36
C ALA A 281 -18.96 -29.58 -13.59
N GLU A 282 -18.85 -30.61 -14.44
CA GLU A 282 -19.71 -30.82 -15.61
C GLU A 282 -21.17 -31.05 -15.21
N ASP A 283 -21.37 -31.83 -14.17
CA ASP A 283 -22.68 -32.10 -13.60
C ASP A 283 -23.32 -30.84 -12.99
N VAL A 284 -22.55 -29.99 -12.30
CA VAL A 284 -22.99 -28.67 -11.84
C VAL A 284 -23.37 -27.75 -13.00
N VAL A 285 -22.49 -27.60 -13.99
CA VAL A 285 -22.72 -26.73 -15.16
C VAL A 285 -23.98 -27.14 -15.91
N ASN A 286 -24.25 -28.44 -16.03
CA ASN A 286 -25.41 -28.94 -16.74
C ASN A 286 -26.71 -28.84 -15.94
N ARG A 287 -26.67 -29.03 -14.62
CA ARG A 287 -27.87 -29.08 -13.78
C ARG A 287 -28.28 -27.72 -13.22
N ALA A 288 -27.29 -26.92 -12.83
CA ALA A 288 -27.48 -25.66 -12.11
C ALA A 288 -26.49 -24.58 -12.61
N PRO A 289 -26.47 -24.26 -13.93
CA PRO A 289 -25.57 -23.25 -14.49
C PRO A 289 -25.71 -21.86 -13.85
N GLU A 290 -26.86 -21.54 -13.27
CA GLU A 290 -27.12 -20.31 -12.52
C GLU A 290 -26.22 -20.14 -11.29
N LEU A 291 -25.67 -21.22 -10.73
CA LEU A 291 -24.73 -21.14 -9.60
C LEU A 291 -23.37 -20.53 -9.99
N LEU A 292 -23.09 -20.44 -11.30
CA LEU A 292 -21.84 -19.91 -11.86
C LEU A 292 -21.94 -18.41 -12.20
N GLY A 293 -23.16 -17.87 -12.24
CA GLY A 293 -23.47 -16.45 -12.47
C GLY A 293 -23.91 -15.76 -11.17
N GLY A 294 -23.62 -14.47 -11.03
CA GLY A 294 -23.97 -13.72 -9.82
C GLY A 294 -25.13 -12.74 -10.04
N GLY A 295 -26.37 -13.13 -9.73
CA GLY A 295 -27.50 -12.20 -9.51
C GLY A 295 -27.82 -11.17 -10.62
N GLU A 296 -28.63 -10.15 -10.28
CA GLU A 296 -28.79 -8.94 -11.11
C GLU A 296 -27.53 -8.09 -10.99
N GLU A 297 -26.75 -8.04 -12.06
CA GLU A 297 -25.49 -7.30 -12.13
C GLU A 297 -25.73 -5.84 -12.52
N ASP A 298 -25.10 -4.90 -11.81
CA ASP A 298 -25.23 -3.48 -12.11
C ASP A 298 -24.60 -3.11 -13.48
N PRO A 299 -25.06 -2.02 -14.14
CA PRO A 299 -24.54 -1.63 -15.45
C PRO A 299 -23.03 -1.38 -15.51
N GLY A 300 -22.43 -0.88 -14.43
CA GLY A 300 -21.00 -0.62 -14.32
C GLY A 300 -20.19 -1.92 -14.29
N TYR A 301 -20.63 -2.91 -13.51
CA TYR A 301 -20.05 -4.25 -13.51
C TYR A 301 -20.12 -4.91 -14.90
N ARG A 302 -21.29 -4.84 -15.54
CA ARG A 302 -21.49 -5.43 -16.86
C ARG A 302 -20.59 -4.78 -17.91
N PHE A 303 -20.52 -3.45 -17.93
CA PHE A 303 -19.60 -2.72 -18.81
C PHE A 303 -18.13 -3.06 -18.52
N PHE A 304 -17.77 -3.19 -17.23
CA PHE A 304 -16.41 -3.53 -16.83
C PHE A 304 -15.98 -4.88 -17.41
N ILE A 305 -16.77 -5.94 -17.25
CA ILE A 305 -16.41 -7.27 -17.75
C ILE A 305 -16.46 -7.34 -19.28
N ASN A 306 -17.43 -6.68 -19.90
CA ASN A 306 -17.61 -6.75 -21.35
C ASN A 306 -16.63 -5.86 -22.14
N ARG A 307 -16.11 -4.79 -21.53
CA ARG A 307 -15.31 -3.76 -22.25
C ARG A 307 -13.99 -3.43 -21.55
N VAL A 308 -14.02 -3.08 -20.26
CA VAL A 308 -12.81 -2.62 -19.54
C VAL A 308 -11.81 -3.76 -19.33
N GLN A 309 -12.25 -4.90 -18.80
CA GLN A 309 -11.39 -6.07 -18.58
C GLN A 309 -10.73 -6.54 -19.89
N PRO A 310 -11.45 -6.72 -21.00
CA PRO A 310 -10.88 -6.93 -22.34
C PRO A 310 -9.78 -5.94 -22.72
N VAL A 311 -9.99 -4.64 -22.51
CA VAL A 311 -8.99 -3.60 -22.79
C VAL A 311 -7.77 -3.73 -21.87
N LEU A 312 -7.96 -4.03 -20.59
CA LEU A 312 -6.85 -4.27 -19.65
C LEU A 312 -6.02 -5.50 -20.06
N VAL A 313 -6.67 -6.55 -20.57
CA VAL A 313 -5.98 -7.72 -21.16
C VAL A 313 -5.22 -7.31 -22.41
N ARG A 314 -5.86 -6.59 -23.34
CA ARG A 314 -5.22 -6.10 -24.58
C ARG A 314 -3.92 -5.34 -24.28
N LYS A 315 -3.94 -4.50 -23.25
CA LYS A 315 -2.82 -3.63 -22.84
C LYS A 315 -1.79 -4.30 -21.94
N GLY A 316 -1.94 -5.59 -21.62
CA GLY A 316 -0.95 -6.33 -20.84
C GLY A 316 -1.02 -6.10 -19.34
N CYS A 317 -2.06 -5.45 -18.82
CA CYS A 317 -2.12 -5.06 -17.41
C CYS A 317 -2.07 -6.27 -16.46
N MET A 318 -2.67 -7.40 -16.88
CA MET A 318 -2.73 -8.63 -16.08
C MET A 318 -1.46 -9.50 -16.17
N ALA A 319 -0.37 -9.03 -16.79
CA ALA A 319 0.86 -9.79 -16.86
C ALA A 319 1.43 -10.03 -15.45
N LEU A 320 2.13 -11.16 -15.27
CA LEU A 320 2.58 -11.64 -13.97
C LEU A 320 3.41 -10.60 -13.18
N ASN A 321 4.22 -9.82 -13.88
CA ASN A 321 5.11 -8.80 -13.34
C ASN A 321 4.49 -7.37 -13.31
N CYS A 322 3.24 -7.23 -13.72
CA CYS A 322 2.48 -5.98 -13.69
C CYS A 322 1.45 -6.04 -12.55
N HIS A 323 0.20 -6.40 -12.86
CA HIS A 323 -0.89 -6.53 -11.92
C HIS A 323 -1.37 -7.99 -11.86
N SER A 324 -0.79 -8.75 -10.94
CA SER A 324 -1.12 -10.16 -10.68
C SER A 324 -1.26 -10.40 -9.16
N PRO A 325 -1.71 -11.57 -8.69
CA PRO A 325 -1.75 -11.92 -7.26
C PRO A 325 -0.40 -11.85 -6.57
N ILE A 326 0.70 -12.06 -7.29
CA ILE A 326 2.06 -12.00 -6.74
C ILE A 326 2.64 -10.58 -6.72
N SER A 327 1.96 -9.61 -7.34
CA SER A 327 2.31 -8.19 -7.27
C SER A 327 1.92 -7.59 -5.90
N ILE A 328 2.66 -6.59 -5.45
CA ILE A 328 2.45 -5.97 -4.12
C ILE A 328 1.28 -4.96 -4.07
N LYS A 329 0.79 -4.46 -5.22
CA LYS A 329 -0.24 -3.40 -5.29
C LYS A 329 -1.11 -3.57 -6.54
N PHE A 330 -2.43 -3.41 -6.39
CA PHE A 330 -3.44 -3.63 -7.45
C PHE A 330 -3.27 -5.00 -8.12
N GLN A 331 -3.81 -6.03 -7.47
CA GLN A 331 -3.59 -7.42 -7.83
C GLN A 331 -4.74 -7.96 -8.69
N LEU A 332 -4.68 -7.79 -10.00
CA LEU A 332 -5.69 -8.38 -10.89
C LEU A 332 -5.54 -9.90 -10.96
N ARG A 333 -6.64 -10.62 -11.12
CA ARG A 333 -6.70 -12.05 -11.38
C ARG A 333 -6.77 -12.25 -12.88
N GLY A 334 -5.75 -12.90 -13.45
CA GLY A 334 -5.67 -13.12 -14.90
C GLY A 334 -6.54 -14.26 -15.42
N GLY A 335 -7.23 -15.01 -14.56
CA GLY A 335 -8.00 -16.18 -14.98
C GLY A 335 -7.12 -17.31 -15.54
N SER A 336 -7.66 -18.06 -16.51
CA SER A 336 -6.95 -19.10 -17.25
C SER A 336 -7.35 -19.11 -18.74
N GLN A 337 -6.41 -18.81 -19.63
CA GLN A 337 -6.62 -18.78 -21.10
C GLN A 337 -7.80 -17.89 -21.50
N GLY A 338 -8.00 -16.77 -20.78
CA GLY A 338 -9.04 -15.80 -21.08
C GLY A 338 -10.38 -16.04 -20.40
N ALA A 339 -10.58 -17.21 -19.79
CA ALA A 339 -11.74 -17.45 -18.93
C ALA A 339 -11.47 -16.91 -17.53
N PHE A 340 -12.46 -16.20 -16.97
CA PHE A 340 -12.35 -15.59 -15.65
C PHE A 340 -13.45 -16.18 -14.77
N SER A 341 -13.03 -16.81 -13.67
CA SER A 341 -13.96 -17.30 -12.66
C SER A 341 -14.88 -16.18 -12.12
N SER A 342 -16.01 -16.57 -11.53
CA SER A 342 -16.91 -15.60 -10.87
C SER A 342 -16.16 -14.80 -9.80
N PHE A 343 -15.29 -15.48 -9.02
CA PHE A 343 -14.40 -14.83 -8.06
C PHE A 343 -13.49 -13.78 -8.72
N ALA A 344 -12.75 -14.15 -9.77
CA ALA A 344 -11.82 -13.27 -10.46
C ALA A 344 -12.50 -12.02 -11.01
N ARG A 345 -13.68 -12.16 -11.65
CA ARG A 345 -14.44 -11.03 -12.22
C ARG A 345 -14.86 -10.01 -11.16
N HIS A 346 -15.46 -10.47 -10.06
CA HIS A 346 -15.88 -9.59 -8.96
C HIS A 346 -14.70 -8.93 -8.26
N ARG A 347 -13.61 -9.68 -8.04
CA ARG A 347 -12.39 -9.15 -7.44
C ARG A 347 -11.75 -8.08 -8.33
N ASN A 348 -11.63 -8.34 -9.64
CA ASN A 348 -11.05 -7.40 -10.60
C ASN A 348 -11.88 -6.11 -10.69
N TYR A 349 -13.20 -6.22 -10.76
CA TYR A 349 -14.10 -5.07 -10.75
C TYR A 349 -13.93 -4.24 -9.47
N ALA A 350 -14.06 -4.87 -8.30
CA ALA A 350 -13.97 -4.18 -7.02
C ALA A 350 -12.61 -3.51 -6.80
N LEU A 351 -11.50 -4.16 -7.21
CA LEU A 351 -10.16 -3.57 -7.13
C LEU A 351 -9.99 -2.40 -8.10
N THR A 352 -10.47 -2.54 -9.33
CA THR A 352 -10.28 -1.51 -10.37
C THR A 352 -11.14 -0.28 -10.10
N ARG A 353 -12.36 -0.48 -9.58
CA ARG A 353 -13.28 0.61 -9.19
C ARG A 353 -12.70 1.49 -8.08
N LYS A 354 -11.83 0.95 -7.23
CA LYS A 354 -11.08 1.75 -6.23
C LYS A 354 -10.03 2.68 -6.84
N LEU A 355 -9.74 2.58 -8.14
CA LEU A 355 -8.75 3.39 -8.85
C LEU A 355 -9.37 4.51 -9.72
N ILE A 356 -10.69 4.63 -9.75
CA ILE A 356 -11.38 5.73 -10.44
C ILE A 356 -11.85 6.80 -9.45
N ALA A 357 -11.79 8.07 -9.89
CA ALA A 357 -12.16 9.22 -9.10
C ALA A 357 -13.60 9.65 -9.44
N LEU A 358 -14.58 9.08 -8.75
CA LEU A 358 -16.00 9.39 -8.97
C LEU A 358 -16.37 10.80 -8.51
N GLU A 359 -15.55 11.36 -7.63
CA GLU A 359 -15.68 12.71 -7.10
C GLU A 359 -15.40 13.78 -8.17
N SER A 360 -14.61 13.45 -9.20
CA SER A 360 -14.27 14.37 -10.29
C SER A 360 -15.09 14.09 -11.55
N PRO A 361 -15.56 15.13 -12.26
CA PRO A 361 -16.11 14.98 -13.60
C PRO A 361 -15.03 14.67 -14.64
N ASP A 362 -13.75 14.99 -14.37
CA ASP A 362 -12.63 14.65 -15.24
C ASP A 362 -12.10 13.25 -14.88
N PRO A 363 -12.32 12.24 -15.75
CA PRO A 363 -11.84 10.89 -15.47
C PRO A 363 -10.31 10.80 -15.42
N THR A 364 -9.55 11.75 -15.99
CA THR A 364 -8.08 11.74 -15.96
C THR A 364 -7.49 11.94 -14.55
N ASP A 365 -8.31 12.40 -13.59
CA ASP A 365 -7.96 12.41 -12.16
C ASP A 365 -7.98 11.01 -11.53
N SER A 366 -8.51 10.01 -12.24
CA SER A 366 -8.48 8.61 -11.83
C SER A 366 -7.06 8.05 -11.89
N ARG A 367 -6.63 7.34 -10.84
CA ARG A 367 -5.35 6.61 -10.81
C ARG A 367 -5.16 5.71 -12.03
N LEU A 368 -6.23 5.01 -12.43
CA LEU A 368 -6.20 4.07 -13.54
C LEU A 368 -5.81 4.76 -14.85
N LEU A 369 -6.36 5.95 -15.13
CA LEU A 369 -6.01 6.72 -16.31
C LEU A 369 -4.67 7.44 -16.14
N ALA A 370 -4.48 8.18 -15.04
CA ALA A 370 -3.26 8.97 -14.83
C ALA A 370 -1.97 8.13 -14.98
N LYS A 371 -1.94 6.89 -14.48
CA LYS A 371 -0.79 5.99 -14.65
C LYS A 371 -0.54 5.53 -16.09
N ASN A 372 -1.54 5.60 -16.95
CA ASN A 372 -1.46 5.11 -18.32
C ASN A 372 -1.42 6.24 -19.35
N LEU A 373 -1.33 7.49 -18.90
CA LEU A 373 -1.08 8.67 -19.72
C LEU A 373 0.39 9.08 -19.62
N PHE A 374 0.86 9.87 -20.58
CA PHE A 374 2.19 10.48 -20.53
C PHE A 374 2.30 11.41 -19.31
N PRO A 375 3.47 11.48 -18.65
CA PRO A 375 3.66 12.37 -17.51
C PRO A 375 3.86 13.84 -17.97
N PRO A 376 3.81 14.82 -17.04
CA PRO A 376 3.85 16.25 -17.37
C PRO A 376 5.12 16.70 -18.11
N GLU A 377 6.26 16.07 -17.85
CA GLU A 377 7.51 16.31 -18.60
C GLU A 377 7.42 16.01 -20.10
N MET A 378 6.39 15.28 -20.53
CA MET A 378 6.06 15.01 -21.93
C MET A 378 4.85 15.81 -22.44
N GLY A 379 4.39 16.81 -21.67
CA GLY A 379 3.29 17.70 -22.05
C GLY A 379 1.89 17.12 -21.87
N SER A 380 1.69 16.18 -20.94
CA SER A 380 0.41 15.51 -20.66
C SER A 380 0.03 15.58 -19.17
N THR A 381 -1.09 14.98 -18.76
CA THR A 381 -1.66 15.05 -17.40
C THR A 381 -1.44 13.80 -16.54
N GLY A 382 -0.72 12.81 -17.08
CA GLY A 382 -0.46 11.54 -16.43
C GLY A 382 0.56 11.60 -15.29
N ILE A 383 0.97 10.43 -14.81
CA ILE A 383 1.97 10.25 -13.76
C ILE A 383 2.87 9.05 -14.07
N ALA A 384 4.05 9.03 -13.47
CA ALA A 384 5.00 7.94 -13.66
C ALA A 384 4.42 6.55 -13.35
N HIS A 385 4.59 5.63 -14.30
CA HIS A 385 4.19 4.23 -14.22
C HIS A 385 5.28 3.34 -14.82
N ARG A 386 5.72 2.34 -14.05
CA ARG A 386 6.77 1.40 -14.50
C ARG A 386 6.36 0.58 -15.73
N GLY A 387 5.05 0.39 -15.95
CA GLY A 387 4.54 -0.26 -17.16
C GLY A 387 4.51 0.63 -18.41
N GLY A 388 4.73 1.94 -18.26
CA GLY A 388 4.60 2.94 -19.32
C GLY A 388 3.18 3.49 -19.49
N SER A 389 3.02 4.42 -20.42
CA SER A 389 1.76 5.10 -20.74
C SER A 389 0.93 4.27 -21.74
N LEU A 390 0.23 3.25 -21.22
CA LEU A 390 -0.39 2.20 -22.04
C LEU A 390 -1.68 2.64 -22.77
N PHE A 391 -2.28 3.76 -22.40
CA PHE A 391 -3.56 4.23 -22.96
C PHE A 391 -3.40 5.39 -23.94
N GLU A 392 -2.16 5.71 -24.32
CA GLU A 392 -1.80 6.76 -25.27
C GLU A 392 -1.98 6.30 -26.74
N ASP A 393 -3.20 5.94 -27.11
CA ASP A 393 -3.55 5.33 -28.41
C ASP A 393 -3.55 6.28 -29.61
N PHE A 394 -3.34 7.57 -29.36
CA PHE A 394 -3.46 8.62 -30.37
C PHE A 394 -2.12 9.10 -30.93
N SER A 395 -1.01 8.62 -30.39
CA SER A 395 0.34 8.93 -30.85
C SER A 395 0.76 8.03 -32.02
N GLY A 396 1.44 8.60 -33.03
CA GLY A 396 1.85 7.89 -34.25
C GLY A 396 3.01 8.59 -34.97
N GLU A 397 3.75 7.84 -35.80
CA GLU A 397 4.86 8.36 -36.65
C GLU A 397 5.96 9.17 -35.93
N GLY A 398 6.15 8.92 -34.63
CA GLY A 398 7.13 9.64 -33.80
C GLY A 398 6.67 11.00 -33.30
N VAL A 399 5.40 11.37 -33.52
CA VAL A 399 4.77 12.56 -32.95
C VAL A 399 4.00 12.16 -31.68
N LEU A 400 4.32 12.80 -30.57
CA LEU A 400 3.55 12.67 -29.33
C LEU A 400 2.22 13.41 -29.49
N ASN A 401 1.13 12.68 -29.27
CA ASN A 401 -0.23 13.22 -29.20
C ASN A 401 -0.89 12.66 -27.93
N PRO A 402 -0.79 13.39 -26.81
CA PRO A 402 -1.37 12.97 -25.54
C PRO A 402 -2.88 12.82 -25.61
N ALA A 403 -3.41 11.76 -25.01
CA ALA A 403 -4.85 11.51 -24.95
C ALA A 403 -5.59 12.57 -24.14
N THR A 404 -6.71 13.04 -24.69
CA THR A 404 -7.62 14.01 -24.09
C THR A 404 -9.07 13.56 -24.22
N LEU A 405 -9.98 14.17 -23.45
CA LEU A 405 -11.41 13.86 -23.54
C LEU A 405 -12.00 14.10 -24.92
N ASP A 406 -11.50 15.11 -25.65
CA ASP A 406 -11.96 15.44 -26.99
C ASP A 406 -11.70 14.31 -28.00
N ASP A 407 -10.67 13.49 -27.78
CA ASP A 407 -10.35 12.34 -28.62
C ASP A 407 -11.43 11.24 -28.56
N CYS A 408 -12.29 11.26 -27.55
CA CYS A 408 -13.39 10.30 -27.41
C CYS A 408 -14.68 10.77 -28.08
N VAL A 409 -14.73 11.99 -28.64
CA VAL A 409 -15.91 12.48 -29.35
C VAL A 409 -16.16 11.66 -30.61
N GLY A 410 -17.33 11.03 -30.69
CA GLY A 410 -17.71 10.18 -31.83
C GLY A 410 -17.20 8.74 -31.77
N ILE A 411 -16.47 8.36 -30.70
CA ILE A 411 -16.06 6.98 -30.45
C ILE A 411 -17.21 6.22 -29.77
N ASP A 412 -17.63 5.11 -30.37
CA ASP A 412 -18.63 4.20 -29.77
C ASP A 412 -17.97 3.25 -28.76
N ALA A 413 -17.76 3.72 -27.53
CA ALA A 413 -17.19 2.92 -26.43
C ALA A 413 -18.03 1.69 -26.06
N ASP A 414 -19.34 1.77 -26.25
CA ASP A 414 -20.30 0.73 -25.91
C ASP A 414 -20.22 -0.46 -26.89
N ASN A 415 -20.04 -0.20 -28.19
CA ASN A 415 -20.13 -1.25 -29.23
C ASN A 415 -18.92 -1.36 -30.18
N GLY A 416 -17.95 -0.44 -30.12
CA GLY A 416 -16.81 -0.44 -31.05
C GLY A 416 -15.94 -1.70 -30.95
N ASP A 417 -15.17 -1.99 -32.00
CA ASP A 417 -14.26 -3.15 -32.04
C ASP A 417 -13.20 -3.04 -30.93
N LEU A 418 -13.13 -4.05 -30.06
CA LEU A 418 -12.18 -4.12 -28.93
C LEU A 418 -10.71 -4.15 -29.39
N ASN A 419 -10.45 -4.52 -30.64
CA ASN A 419 -9.10 -4.48 -31.23
C ASN A 419 -8.67 -3.07 -31.60
N GLU A 420 -9.62 -2.23 -32.04
CA GLU A 420 -9.32 -0.91 -32.59
C GLU A 420 -9.64 0.23 -31.62
N ILE A 421 -10.58 0.03 -30.71
CA ILE A 421 -11.09 1.10 -29.86
C ILE A 421 -10.01 1.63 -28.90
N PRO A 422 -9.84 2.95 -28.75
CA PRO A 422 -8.87 3.50 -27.81
C PRO A 422 -9.17 3.09 -26.36
N ALA A 423 -8.15 2.58 -25.65
CA ALA A 423 -8.30 2.13 -24.27
C ALA A 423 -8.74 3.25 -23.33
N TYR A 424 -8.21 4.45 -23.55
CA TYR A 424 -8.59 5.67 -22.84
C TYR A 424 -10.12 5.88 -22.88
N CYS A 425 -10.73 5.83 -24.07
CA CYS A 425 -12.15 6.10 -24.23
C CYS A 425 -13.08 5.05 -23.60
N VAL A 426 -12.66 3.78 -23.56
CA VAL A 426 -13.40 2.73 -22.85
C VAL A 426 -13.43 3.00 -21.35
N VAL A 427 -12.31 3.42 -20.76
CA VAL A 427 -12.24 3.74 -19.32
C VAL A 427 -12.96 5.06 -19.00
N VAL A 428 -12.89 6.06 -19.88
CA VAL A 428 -13.71 7.31 -19.78
C VAL A 428 -15.19 6.97 -19.73
N ARG A 429 -15.67 6.10 -20.64
CA ARG A 429 -17.08 5.68 -20.66
C ARG A 429 -17.46 4.92 -19.39
N TRP A 430 -16.60 4.04 -18.89
CA TRP A 430 -16.87 3.31 -17.66
C TRP A 430 -16.93 4.25 -16.44
N HIS A 431 -16.01 5.20 -16.31
CA HIS A 431 -16.06 6.23 -15.28
C HIS A 431 -17.39 6.99 -15.33
N GLN A 432 -17.85 7.39 -16.51
CA GLN A 432 -19.14 8.05 -16.68
C GLN A 432 -20.29 7.21 -16.13
N ILE A 433 -20.37 5.92 -16.49
CA ILE A 433 -21.42 5.00 -16.01
C ILE A 433 -21.38 4.88 -14.47
N GLU A 434 -20.20 4.66 -13.91
CA GLU A 434 -20.01 4.53 -12.46
C GLU A 434 -20.39 5.82 -11.71
N ARG A 435 -20.04 6.97 -12.29
CA ARG A 435 -20.29 8.28 -11.71
C ARG A 435 -21.76 8.67 -11.80
N GLU A 436 -22.42 8.42 -12.93
CA GLU A 436 -23.88 8.60 -13.07
C GLU A 436 -24.62 7.76 -12.02
N ALA A 437 -24.21 6.51 -11.82
CA ALA A 437 -24.78 5.65 -10.79
C ALA A 437 -24.49 6.15 -9.37
N ALA A 438 -23.29 6.69 -9.11
CA ALA A 438 -22.93 7.29 -7.83
C ALA A 438 -23.74 8.56 -7.52
N ILE A 439 -23.95 9.43 -8.51
CA ILE A 439 -24.83 10.61 -8.39
C ILE A 439 -26.26 10.17 -8.09
N ALA A 440 -26.77 9.15 -8.81
CA ALA A 440 -28.13 8.65 -8.60
C ALA A 440 -28.35 8.06 -7.19
N ARG A 441 -27.30 7.50 -6.58
CA ARG A 441 -27.33 7.03 -5.18
C ARG A 441 -27.09 8.13 -4.14
N GLY A 442 -26.61 9.31 -4.56
CA GLY A 442 -26.20 10.39 -3.67
C GLY A 442 -24.82 10.21 -3.04
N ASP A 443 -23.99 9.32 -3.58
CA ASP A 443 -22.62 9.07 -3.07
C ASP A 443 -21.67 10.23 -3.40
N VAL A 444 -21.93 10.96 -4.49
CA VAL A 444 -21.17 12.14 -4.96
C VAL A 444 -22.12 13.21 -5.49
N PHE A 445 -21.67 14.47 -5.55
CA PHE A 445 -22.46 15.57 -6.09
C PHE A 445 -22.45 15.61 -7.62
N SER A 446 -23.49 16.23 -8.19
CA SER A 446 -23.57 16.50 -9.63
C SER A 446 -22.65 17.65 -10.06
N ASP A 447 -22.39 17.78 -11.35
CA ASP A 447 -21.50 18.82 -11.89
C ASP A 447 -22.00 20.25 -11.62
N ALA A 448 -23.32 20.42 -11.50
CA ALA A 448 -23.93 21.71 -11.17
C ALA A 448 -23.69 22.15 -9.71
N GLU A 449 -23.33 21.23 -8.82
CA GLU A 449 -23.09 21.46 -7.39
C GLU A 449 -21.76 20.82 -6.93
N LEU A 450 -20.77 20.72 -7.83
CA LEU A 450 -19.55 19.95 -7.60
C LEU A 450 -18.84 20.34 -6.29
N VAL A 451 -18.84 21.65 -5.99
CA VAL A 451 -18.41 22.22 -4.71
C VAL A 451 -19.50 23.19 -4.26
N ARG A 452 -20.05 22.99 -3.05
CA ARG A 452 -21.10 23.87 -2.51
C ARG A 452 -20.52 25.14 -1.87
N ALA A 453 -19.46 24.97 -1.08
CA ALA A 453 -18.83 26.04 -0.34
C ALA A 453 -17.34 25.75 -0.11
N LEU A 454 -16.57 26.79 0.22
CA LEU A 454 -15.30 26.66 0.93
C LEU A 454 -15.52 26.98 2.40
N VAL A 455 -14.83 26.25 3.27
CA VAL A 455 -14.76 26.51 4.71
C VAL A 455 -13.29 26.64 5.10
N TRP A 456 -12.96 27.64 5.91
CA TRP A 456 -11.58 27.92 6.34
C TRP A 456 -11.54 28.65 7.67
N ILE A 457 -10.34 28.82 8.22
CA ILE A 457 -10.12 29.65 9.41
C ILE A 457 -9.51 30.98 8.99
N ALA A 458 -10.17 32.07 9.36
CA ALA A 458 -9.60 33.42 9.29
C ALA A 458 -9.11 33.82 10.69
N ARG A 459 -7.85 34.25 10.82
CA ARG A 459 -7.29 34.62 12.14
C ARG A 459 -6.16 35.67 12.02
N PRO A 460 -5.74 36.30 13.13
CA PRO A 460 -4.55 37.15 13.12
C PRO A 460 -3.30 36.39 12.64
N LEU A 461 -2.37 37.12 12.02
CA LEU A 461 -1.06 36.61 11.60
C LEU A 461 -0.29 35.96 12.78
N GLY A 462 0.70 35.12 12.48
CA GLY A 462 1.46 34.39 13.51
C GLY A 462 0.71 33.14 13.98
N VAL A 463 0.27 32.34 13.00
CA VAL A 463 -0.61 31.18 13.21
C VAL A 463 0.06 30.03 13.96
N GLY A 464 1.41 30.01 14.02
CA GLY A 464 2.19 28.97 14.68
C GLY A 464 2.38 27.71 13.83
N GLY A 465 3.32 26.86 14.26
CA GLY A 465 3.54 25.55 13.66
C GLY A 465 2.42 24.55 13.95
N VAL A 466 2.39 23.46 13.16
CA VAL A 466 1.38 22.39 13.25
C VAL A 466 1.29 21.77 14.65
N MET A 467 2.43 21.68 15.36
CA MET A 467 2.55 21.11 16.70
C MET A 467 2.18 22.09 17.83
N GLU A 468 2.01 23.38 17.55
CA GLU A 468 1.82 24.43 18.58
C GLU A 468 0.34 24.63 18.97
N PHE A 469 -0.35 23.57 19.34
CA PHE A 469 -1.78 23.60 19.69
C PHE A 469 -2.09 24.18 21.08
N ASP A 470 -1.14 24.11 22.02
CA ASP A 470 -1.36 24.54 23.42
C ASP A 470 -1.42 26.07 23.56
N THR A 471 -0.72 26.81 22.69
CA THR A 471 -0.65 28.28 22.74
C THR A 471 -1.98 28.92 22.30
N TYR A 472 -2.61 29.67 23.20
CA TYR A 472 -3.89 30.34 22.95
C TYR A 472 -3.74 31.55 22.03
N ARG A 473 -4.40 31.48 20.88
CA ARG A 473 -4.35 32.49 19.81
C ARG A 473 -5.77 32.98 19.48
N PRO A 474 -6.32 33.94 20.25
CA PRO A 474 -7.67 34.43 20.05
C PRO A 474 -7.82 35.23 18.74
N GLY A 475 -9.05 35.46 18.32
CA GLY A 475 -9.35 36.22 17.10
C GLY A 475 -9.64 35.34 15.89
N ALA A 476 -9.74 34.03 16.07
CA ALA A 476 -10.02 33.09 14.98
C ALA A 476 -11.53 32.98 14.72
N ASP A 477 -11.91 32.95 13.45
CA ASP A 477 -13.27 32.71 12.97
C ASP A 477 -13.30 31.50 12.03
N LEU A 478 -14.40 30.75 12.08
CA LEU A 478 -14.68 29.68 11.13
C LEU A 478 -15.54 30.27 10.01
N MET A 479 -14.94 30.47 8.84
CA MET A 479 -15.55 31.17 7.72
C MET A 479 -16.11 30.17 6.71
N SER A 480 -17.18 30.57 6.02
CA SER A 480 -17.73 29.85 4.88
C SER A 480 -18.15 30.80 3.77
N ALA A 481 -18.01 30.37 2.52
CA ALA A 481 -18.52 31.08 1.34
C ALA A 481 -18.96 30.09 0.26
N ASP A 482 -20.07 30.41 -0.41
CA ASP A 482 -20.54 29.66 -1.57
C ASP A 482 -19.47 29.65 -2.68
N VAL A 483 -19.40 28.56 -3.43
CA VAL A 483 -18.44 28.39 -4.53
C VAL A 483 -19.17 28.18 -5.85
N THR A 484 -18.63 28.79 -6.90
CA THR A 484 -18.97 28.43 -8.27
C THR A 484 -17.73 27.85 -8.95
N VAL A 485 -17.92 26.75 -9.66
CA VAL A 485 -16.85 26.07 -10.42
C VAL A 485 -17.06 26.36 -11.90
N GLY A 486 -16.05 26.94 -12.54
CA GLY A 486 -16.04 27.18 -13.99
C GLY A 486 -15.93 25.87 -14.79
N ALA A 487 -16.20 25.95 -16.10
CA ALA A 487 -16.05 24.80 -16.99
C ALA A 487 -14.59 24.28 -17.09
N ASP A 488 -13.62 25.13 -16.77
CA ASP A 488 -12.18 24.83 -16.67
C ASP A 488 -11.76 24.30 -15.28
N GLY A 489 -12.74 24.06 -14.41
CA GLY A 489 -12.54 23.63 -13.02
C GLY A 489 -12.07 24.73 -12.07
N ALA A 490 -11.96 25.99 -12.52
CA ALA A 490 -11.50 27.08 -11.67
C ALA A 490 -12.60 27.51 -10.69
N MET A 491 -12.27 27.56 -9.40
CA MET A 491 -13.21 28.03 -8.37
C MET A 491 -13.27 29.56 -8.28
N THR A 492 -14.47 30.09 -8.10
CA THR A 492 -14.74 31.48 -7.68
C THR A 492 -15.47 31.46 -6.35
N VAL A 493 -14.92 32.17 -5.36
CA VAL A 493 -15.42 32.22 -3.98
C VAL A 493 -16.37 33.41 -3.82
N GLY A 494 -17.53 33.15 -3.21
CA GLY A 494 -18.55 34.14 -2.92
C GLY A 494 -18.22 35.06 -1.74
N THR A 495 -19.25 35.67 -1.15
CA THR A 495 -19.07 36.52 0.03
C THR A 495 -18.90 35.66 1.29
N PRO A 496 -17.83 35.84 2.07
CA PRO A 496 -17.60 35.08 3.29
C PRO A 496 -18.56 35.46 4.43
N GLY A 497 -18.90 34.48 5.26
CA GLY A 497 -19.66 34.65 6.50
C GLY A 497 -19.17 33.73 7.62
N SER A 498 -19.28 34.18 8.86
CA SER A 498 -18.91 33.41 10.06
C SER A 498 -19.92 32.29 10.35
N LEU A 499 -19.41 31.12 10.71
CA LEU A 499 -20.17 29.96 11.19
C LEU A 499 -20.23 29.87 12.73
N LEU A 500 -19.47 30.68 13.47
CA LEU A 500 -19.33 30.55 14.93
C LEU A 500 -20.56 31.03 15.72
N GLY A 501 -21.37 31.92 15.14
CA GLY A 501 -22.52 32.52 15.84
C GLY A 501 -23.52 31.49 16.38
N GLY A 502 -23.71 30.37 15.68
CA GLY A 502 -24.57 29.27 16.12
C GLY A 502 -23.99 28.40 17.23
N CYS A 503 -22.69 28.50 17.50
CA CYS A 503 -21.95 27.67 18.43
C CYS A 503 -21.85 28.27 19.85
N GLY A 504 -22.32 29.50 20.04
CA GLY A 504 -22.07 30.26 21.28
C GLY A 504 -20.62 30.70 21.43
N LEU A 505 -19.84 30.71 20.35
CA LEU A 505 -18.44 31.17 20.30
C LEU A 505 -18.38 32.56 19.69
N SER A 506 -17.50 33.42 20.22
CA SER A 506 -17.26 34.77 19.70
C SER A 506 -15.93 34.79 18.95
N PRO A 507 -15.87 35.23 17.68
CA PRO A 507 -14.60 35.35 16.95
C PRO A 507 -13.54 36.17 17.69
N ALA A 508 -13.95 37.18 18.47
CA ALA A 508 -13.03 38.02 19.24
C ALA A 508 -12.22 37.28 20.32
N THR A 509 -12.74 36.15 20.82
CA THR A 509 -12.11 35.34 21.88
C THR A 509 -11.90 33.90 21.46
N ALA A 510 -12.45 33.46 20.34
CA ALA A 510 -12.29 32.09 19.90
C ALA A 510 -10.86 31.86 19.39
N ASP A 511 -10.31 30.72 19.77
CA ASP A 511 -9.15 30.08 19.13
C ASP A 511 -9.69 28.81 18.49
N VAL A 512 -9.73 28.78 17.17
CA VAL A 512 -10.34 27.74 16.32
C VAL A 512 -9.26 27.07 15.49
N ARG A 513 -9.35 25.75 15.34
CA ARG A 513 -8.42 24.95 14.52
C ARG A 513 -9.03 23.65 14.01
N GLY A 514 -8.39 23.08 13.00
CA GLY A 514 -8.60 21.76 12.44
C GLY A 514 -10.02 21.51 11.97
N PRO A 515 -10.62 22.35 11.11
CA PRO A 515 -11.96 22.08 10.63
C PRO A 515 -11.90 20.93 9.61
N ALA A 516 -12.86 20.01 9.67
CA ALA A 516 -12.87 18.80 8.84
C ALA A 516 -14.28 18.42 8.39
N LEU A 517 -14.39 18.06 7.11
CA LEU A 517 -15.63 17.64 6.48
C LEU A 517 -15.83 16.12 6.61
N SER A 518 -17.06 15.72 6.92
CA SER A 518 -17.53 14.33 6.81
C SER A 518 -17.51 13.81 5.35
N TRP A 519 -17.45 12.50 5.15
CA TRP A 519 -17.32 11.93 3.80
C TRP A 519 -18.52 12.21 2.90
N ASN A 520 -19.72 12.18 3.47
CA ASN A 520 -20.97 12.52 2.78
C ASN A 520 -21.22 14.03 2.64
N ALA A 521 -20.30 14.88 3.12
CA ALA A 521 -20.39 16.33 3.09
C ALA A 521 -21.65 16.92 3.76
N GLU A 522 -22.11 16.32 4.85
CA GLU A 522 -23.26 16.80 5.61
C GLU A 522 -22.87 17.54 6.90
N ARG A 523 -21.72 17.19 7.48
CA ARG A 523 -21.22 17.74 8.75
C ARG A 523 -19.79 18.27 8.66
N ILE A 524 -19.53 19.31 9.45
CA ILE A 524 -18.23 19.90 9.74
C ILE A 524 -17.91 19.62 11.21
N ALA A 525 -16.72 19.12 11.50
CA ALA A 525 -16.16 19.07 12.86
C ALA A 525 -15.00 20.05 12.97
N PHE A 526 -14.76 20.64 14.13
CA PHE A 526 -13.64 21.55 14.39
C PHE A 526 -13.32 21.59 15.88
N ALA A 527 -12.17 22.16 16.25
CA ALA A 527 -11.78 22.37 17.63
C ALA A 527 -11.80 23.85 18.00
N ALA A 528 -12.29 24.18 19.19
CA ALA A 528 -12.29 25.56 19.68
C ALA A 528 -12.16 25.70 21.20
N ARG A 529 -11.65 26.84 21.64
CA ARG A 529 -11.68 27.33 23.04
C ARG A 529 -11.88 28.85 23.08
N SER A 530 -12.30 29.39 24.22
CA SER A 530 -12.56 30.84 24.38
C SER A 530 -11.61 31.56 25.33
N SER A 531 -10.66 30.85 25.95
CA SER A 531 -9.64 31.42 26.83
C SER A 531 -8.41 30.52 26.96
N SER A 532 -7.30 31.06 27.43
CA SER A 532 -6.06 30.31 27.68
C SER A 532 -6.15 29.31 28.83
N THR A 533 -7.17 29.42 29.70
CA THR A 533 -7.39 28.51 30.84
C THR A 533 -8.37 27.38 30.52
N GLU A 534 -8.92 27.37 29.31
CA GLU A 534 -9.85 26.35 28.85
C GLU A 534 -9.17 25.45 27.81
N PRO A 535 -9.43 24.13 27.84
CA PRO A 535 -8.95 23.25 26.79
C PRO A 535 -9.73 23.47 25.49
N LEU A 536 -9.06 23.29 24.35
CA LEU A 536 -9.71 22.98 23.07
C LEU A 536 -10.71 21.82 23.24
N ARG A 537 -11.92 22.03 22.73
CA ARG A 537 -13.00 21.03 22.65
C ARG A 537 -13.45 20.86 21.21
N LEU A 538 -13.88 19.64 20.86
CA LEU A 538 -14.48 19.37 19.56
C LEU A 538 -15.93 19.83 19.51
N TYR A 539 -16.27 20.49 18.41
CA TYR A 539 -17.61 20.87 18.02
C TYR A 539 -17.92 20.23 16.66
N TRP A 540 -19.20 20.02 16.40
CA TRP A 540 -19.70 19.70 15.06
C TRP A 540 -20.88 20.58 14.70
N MET A 541 -21.17 20.68 13.41
CA MET A 541 -22.35 21.34 12.86
C MET A 541 -22.72 20.73 11.52
N ASN A 542 -23.94 21.00 11.05
CA ASN A 542 -24.28 20.77 9.65
C ASN A 542 -23.51 21.75 8.75
N VAL A 543 -23.29 21.39 7.49
CA VAL A 543 -22.58 22.25 6.52
C VAL A 543 -23.24 23.61 6.27
N ASP A 544 -24.53 23.75 6.58
CA ASP A 544 -25.27 25.02 6.49
C ASP A 544 -25.09 25.92 7.74
N GLY A 545 -24.25 25.52 8.69
CA GLY A 545 -23.99 26.23 9.94
C GLY A 545 -25.01 25.95 11.05
N SER A 546 -26.02 25.13 10.80
CA SER A 546 -27.02 24.76 11.80
C SER A 546 -26.54 23.65 12.75
N ALA A 547 -27.22 23.50 13.89
CA ALA A 547 -26.96 22.46 14.88
C ALA A 547 -25.50 22.43 15.38
N CYS A 548 -24.89 23.60 15.56
CA CYS A 548 -23.55 23.67 16.14
C CYS A 548 -23.58 23.35 17.64
N GLU A 549 -22.87 22.29 18.04
CA GLU A 549 -22.78 21.84 19.43
C GLU A 549 -21.46 21.10 19.69
N PRO A 550 -21.02 20.97 20.96
CA PRO A 550 -19.92 20.10 21.31
C PRO A 550 -20.20 18.65 20.90
N VAL A 551 -19.18 17.92 20.44
CA VAL A 551 -19.36 16.52 20.03
C VAL A 551 -19.73 15.66 21.26
N PRO A 552 -20.92 15.02 21.28
CA PRO A 552 -21.37 14.27 22.44
C PRO A 552 -20.44 13.11 22.80
N GLY A 553 -20.13 12.96 24.09
CA GLY A 553 -19.36 11.83 24.62
C GLY A 553 -17.85 11.89 24.38
N VAL A 554 -17.33 12.90 23.67
CA VAL A 554 -15.89 13.01 23.38
C VAL A 554 -15.11 13.67 24.51
N ALA A 555 -15.68 14.72 25.11
CA ALA A 555 -15.00 15.53 26.11
C ALA A 555 -14.62 14.69 27.35
N PRO A 556 -13.33 14.68 27.76
CA PRO A 556 -12.90 14.07 29.00
C PRO A 556 -13.57 14.67 30.24
N ALA A 557 -13.64 13.87 31.31
CA ALA A 557 -14.27 14.28 32.57
C ALA A 557 -13.54 15.45 33.26
N LEU A 558 -12.22 15.56 33.08
CA LEU A 558 -11.39 16.62 33.62
C LEU A 558 -10.93 17.55 32.49
N ALA A 559 -10.93 18.86 32.75
CA ALA A 559 -10.40 19.86 31.83
C ALA A 559 -8.88 20.00 31.92
N GLU A 560 -8.31 19.62 33.07
CA GLU A 560 -6.89 19.63 33.37
C GLU A 560 -6.58 18.47 34.31
N GLU A 561 -5.46 17.79 34.04
CA GLU A 561 -4.89 16.76 34.92
C GLU A 561 -3.37 16.83 34.79
N ASN A 562 -2.62 16.46 35.84
CA ASN A 562 -1.16 16.52 35.85
C ASN A 562 -0.56 17.91 35.54
N GLY A 563 -1.33 18.99 35.71
CA GLY A 563 -0.93 20.36 35.36
C GLY A 563 -0.91 20.63 33.85
N ILE A 564 -1.72 19.88 33.09
CA ILE A 564 -1.80 19.93 31.63
C ILE A 564 -3.27 20.00 31.22
N LEU A 565 -3.62 20.98 30.40
CA LEU A 565 -4.96 21.08 29.82
C LEU A 565 -5.23 19.89 28.91
N THR A 566 -6.40 19.29 29.05
CA THR A 566 -6.83 18.13 28.26
C THR A 566 -7.52 18.58 26.99
N HIS A 567 -6.73 18.89 25.97
CA HIS A 567 -7.16 19.33 24.64
C HIS A 567 -7.71 18.17 23.81
N ASP A 568 -8.78 18.43 23.07
CA ASP A 568 -9.25 17.61 21.96
C ASP A 568 -9.29 18.47 20.70
N PHE A 569 -8.55 18.07 19.67
CA PHE A 569 -8.31 18.90 18.49
C PHE A 569 -8.00 18.07 17.23
N ASP A 570 -7.86 18.77 16.10
CA ASP A 570 -7.63 18.19 14.76
C ASP A 570 -8.56 16.98 14.44
N PRO A 571 -9.90 17.17 14.46
CA PRO A 571 -10.84 16.13 14.06
C PRO A 571 -10.66 15.70 12.60
N ALA A 572 -10.91 14.43 12.31
CA ALA A 572 -10.92 13.85 10.98
C ALA A 572 -11.95 12.72 10.86
N TRP A 573 -12.75 12.75 9.80
CA TRP A 573 -13.77 11.72 9.57
C TRP A 573 -13.21 10.54 8.76
N ALA A 574 -13.44 9.32 9.24
CA ALA A 574 -13.23 8.10 8.49
C ALA A 574 -14.36 7.89 7.45
N PRO A 575 -14.12 7.09 6.37
CA PRO A 575 -15.14 6.80 5.37
C PRO A 575 -16.43 6.15 5.91
N ASP A 576 -16.36 5.49 7.06
CA ASP A 576 -17.50 4.86 7.74
C ASP A 576 -18.21 5.78 8.75
N GLY A 577 -17.80 7.05 8.84
CA GLY A 577 -18.41 8.05 9.70
C GLY A 577 -17.88 8.07 11.14
N ARG A 578 -16.88 7.26 11.50
CA ARG A 578 -16.20 7.43 12.80
C ARG A 578 -15.35 8.70 12.81
N LEU A 579 -15.23 9.32 13.99
CA LEU A 579 -14.45 10.54 14.18
C LEU A 579 -13.13 10.20 14.88
N VAL A 580 -12.02 10.50 14.21
CA VAL A 580 -10.67 10.48 14.79
C VAL A 580 -10.27 11.90 15.18
N PHE A 581 -9.48 12.04 16.23
CA PHE A 581 -8.98 13.35 16.69
C PHE A 581 -7.67 13.19 17.46
N ALA A 582 -6.88 14.27 17.52
CA ALA A 582 -5.73 14.38 18.41
C ALA A 582 -6.16 14.83 19.81
N SER A 583 -5.50 14.33 20.85
CA SER A 583 -5.82 14.71 22.23
C SER A 583 -4.61 14.59 23.16
N THR A 584 -4.56 15.45 24.17
CA THR A 584 -3.56 15.40 25.25
C THR A 584 -4.00 14.57 26.46
N ARG A 585 -5.12 13.85 26.36
CA ARG A 585 -5.65 13.02 27.46
C ARG A 585 -4.72 11.89 27.91
N GLY A 586 -3.76 11.51 27.07
CA GLY A 586 -2.76 10.47 27.35
C GLY A 586 -3.36 9.08 27.56
N ASN A 587 -2.62 8.20 28.22
CA ASN A 587 -3.00 6.80 28.36
C ASN A 587 -4.29 6.64 29.19
N ILE A 588 -5.33 6.08 28.55
CA ILE A 588 -6.66 5.87 29.16
C ILE A 588 -6.85 4.48 29.78
N ASP A 589 -5.99 3.52 29.45
CA ASP A 589 -5.99 2.16 30.04
C ASP A 589 -4.84 1.99 31.05
N ARG A 590 -5.13 1.36 32.19
CA ARG A 590 -4.24 1.22 33.36
C ARG A 590 -3.48 -0.11 33.41
N GLY A 591 -3.67 -1.01 32.45
CA GLY A 591 -3.05 -2.34 32.47
C GLY A 591 -1.56 -2.38 32.12
N ALA A 592 -1.17 -1.66 31.06
CA ALA A 592 0.18 -1.78 30.48
C ALA A 592 1.20 -0.76 31.01
N TYR A 593 0.78 0.27 31.73
CA TYR A 593 1.61 1.42 32.13
C TYR A 593 1.51 1.71 33.62
N ASP A 594 2.58 2.30 34.18
CA ASP A 594 2.62 2.90 35.51
C ASP A 594 2.53 4.44 35.48
N TYR A 595 2.37 5.02 34.30
CA TYR A 595 2.03 6.43 34.06
C TYR A 595 0.66 6.54 33.38
N GLN A 596 -0.14 7.54 33.77
CA GLN A 596 -1.51 7.71 33.30
C GLN A 596 -1.87 9.18 33.08
N GLY A 597 -2.89 9.40 32.26
CA GLY A 597 -3.39 10.73 31.95
C GLY A 597 -2.41 11.54 31.10
N PRO A 598 -2.62 12.86 31.01
CA PRO A 598 -1.77 13.75 30.24
C PRO A 598 -0.29 13.68 30.65
N THR A 599 0.60 13.64 29.67
CA THR A 599 2.06 13.64 29.82
C THR A 599 2.68 14.81 29.04
N ARG A 600 3.98 15.05 29.22
CA ARG A 600 4.73 16.04 28.45
C ARG A 600 5.65 15.38 27.43
N THR A 601 5.91 16.06 26.32
CA THR A 601 6.88 15.58 25.34
C THR A 601 8.30 15.66 25.90
N PRO A 602 9.17 14.68 25.61
CA PRO A 602 10.55 14.68 26.07
C PRO A 602 11.39 15.88 25.60
N ALA A 603 11.04 16.51 24.48
CA ALA A 603 11.87 17.51 23.81
C ALA A 603 11.45 18.96 24.04
N ALA A 604 10.14 19.21 24.11
CA ALA A 604 9.62 20.58 24.29
C ALA A 604 9.10 20.81 25.72
N MET A 605 8.95 19.75 26.52
CA MET A 605 8.16 19.80 27.77
C MET A 605 6.75 20.36 27.56
N ALA A 606 6.23 20.28 26.33
CA ALA A 606 4.88 20.67 25.95
C ALA A 606 3.90 19.52 26.24
N PRO A 607 2.58 19.76 26.33
CA PRO A 607 1.60 18.68 26.38
C PRO A 607 1.82 17.68 25.23
N ASN A 608 1.83 16.38 25.53
CA ASN A 608 1.96 15.31 24.53
C ASN A 608 0.59 14.97 23.95
N ALA A 609 0.48 14.93 22.62
CA ALA A 609 -0.73 14.55 21.91
C ALA A 609 -0.59 13.19 21.21
N ASN A 610 -1.64 12.38 21.33
CA ASN A 610 -1.84 11.12 20.59
C ASN A 610 -3.19 11.13 19.87
N LEU A 611 -3.44 10.12 19.05
CA LEU A 611 -4.67 9.98 18.28
C LEU A 611 -5.67 9.05 18.97
N TYR A 612 -6.95 9.40 18.86
CA TYR A 612 -8.08 8.67 19.44
C TYR A 612 -9.20 8.59 18.41
N VAL A 613 -10.04 7.58 18.54
CA VAL A 613 -11.24 7.40 17.73
C VAL A 613 -12.47 7.32 18.63
N GLN A 614 -13.55 7.98 18.22
CA GLN A 614 -14.90 7.71 18.69
C GLN A 614 -15.48 6.56 17.87
N ASP A 615 -15.62 5.39 18.49
CA ASP A 615 -16.22 4.23 17.86
C ASP A 615 -17.75 4.41 17.72
N ALA A 616 -18.39 3.56 16.91
CA ALA A 616 -19.79 3.70 16.54
C ALA A 616 -20.76 3.62 17.74
N ASP A 617 -20.35 3.02 18.85
CA ASP A 617 -21.10 2.96 20.10
C ASP A 617 -20.92 4.21 21.00
N GLY A 618 -20.11 5.18 20.54
CA GLY A 618 -19.79 6.41 21.24
C GLY A 618 -18.61 6.29 22.22
N SER A 619 -18.03 5.11 22.40
CA SER A 619 -16.84 4.92 23.23
C SER A 619 -15.61 5.56 22.60
N ILE A 620 -14.65 5.97 23.44
CA ILE A 620 -13.38 6.50 22.96
C ILE A 620 -12.28 5.46 23.14
N ARG A 621 -11.54 5.23 22.07
CA ARG A 621 -10.41 4.32 22.02
C ARG A 621 -9.14 5.05 21.60
N GLN A 622 -8.06 4.79 22.31
CA GLN A 622 -6.73 5.32 21.97
C GLN A 622 -6.14 4.53 20.80
N MET A 623 -5.57 5.23 19.83
CA MET A 623 -4.99 4.65 18.61
C MET A 623 -3.47 4.66 18.64
N THR A 624 -2.88 5.70 19.22
CA THR A 624 -1.43 5.87 19.31
C THR A 624 -0.97 6.21 20.73
N PHE A 625 0.30 5.93 21.03
CA PHE A 625 0.82 5.85 22.39
C PHE A 625 2.25 6.43 22.53
N LEU A 626 2.75 7.13 21.50
CA LEU A 626 4.11 7.66 21.49
C LEU A 626 4.23 8.93 22.36
N LEU A 627 5.43 9.19 22.87
CA LEU A 627 5.69 10.30 23.79
C LEU A 627 6.06 11.62 23.08
N ASN A 628 6.27 11.58 21.77
CA ASN A 628 6.40 12.77 20.92
C ASN A 628 5.01 13.18 20.39
N GLN A 629 4.92 14.22 19.56
CA GLN A 629 3.63 14.68 19.03
C GLN A 629 3.10 13.83 17.87
N GLU A 630 1.81 13.49 17.89
CA GLU A 630 1.07 12.93 16.76
C GLU A 630 -0.22 13.71 16.53
N VAL A 631 -0.32 14.39 15.38
CA VAL A 631 -1.34 15.42 15.11
C VAL A 631 -1.75 15.43 13.64
N ALA A 632 -2.73 16.29 13.30
CA ALA A 632 -3.24 16.49 11.94
C ALA A 632 -3.59 15.17 11.21
N PRO A 633 -4.47 14.33 11.77
CA PRO A 633 -4.93 13.13 11.08
C PRO A 633 -5.76 13.48 9.83
N ALA A 634 -5.64 12.64 8.82
CA ALA A 634 -6.44 12.61 7.60
C ALA A 634 -6.62 11.14 7.17
N PHE A 635 -7.32 10.91 6.05
CA PHE A 635 -7.65 9.55 5.61
C PHE A 635 -7.31 9.30 4.15
N MET A 636 -6.82 8.09 3.88
CA MET A 636 -6.82 7.50 2.56
C MET A 636 -8.24 7.07 2.16
N GLY A 637 -8.47 6.91 0.86
CA GLY A 637 -9.76 6.46 0.31
C GLY A 637 -10.22 5.09 0.84
N ASP A 638 -9.28 4.25 1.30
CA ASP A 638 -9.55 2.93 1.88
C ASP A 638 -9.65 2.93 3.41
N GLY A 639 -9.77 4.09 4.05
CA GLY A 639 -10.01 4.23 5.48
C GLY A 639 -8.78 4.05 6.37
N ARG A 640 -7.58 3.85 5.80
CA ARG A 640 -6.35 4.00 6.59
C ARG A 640 -6.15 5.46 7.00
N MET A 641 -5.87 5.67 8.27
CA MET A 641 -5.50 6.97 8.83
C MET A 641 -4.08 7.32 8.37
N ILE A 642 -3.85 8.58 8.06
CA ILE A 642 -2.53 9.17 7.76
C ILE A 642 -2.37 10.43 8.62
N PHE A 643 -1.16 10.71 9.10
CA PHE A 643 -0.97 11.79 10.08
C PHE A 643 0.49 12.24 10.15
N THR A 644 0.71 13.36 10.84
CA THR A 644 2.04 13.91 11.12
C THR A 644 2.52 13.42 12.49
N ALA A 645 3.74 12.90 12.55
CA ALA A 645 4.38 12.45 13.78
C ALA A 645 5.75 13.10 13.96
N GLU A 646 6.03 13.60 15.16
CA GLU A 646 7.36 14.04 15.58
C GLU A 646 8.22 12.84 15.98
N LYS A 647 9.45 12.85 15.46
CA LYS A 647 10.46 11.83 15.70
C LYS A 647 11.68 12.51 16.28
N ARG A 648 11.63 12.75 17.58
CA ARG A 648 12.69 13.40 18.33
C ARG A 648 13.36 12.41 19.27
N GLU A 649 14.63 12.13 19.00
CA GLU A 649 15.52 11.23 19.75
C GLU A 649 16.95 11.80 19.75
N GLU A 650 17.85 11.26 20.58
CA GLU A 650 19.26 11.74 20.64
C GLU A 650 19.90 11.84 19.25
N GLY A 651 20.37 13.03 18.88
CA GLY A 651 20.98 13.34 17.59
C GLY A 651 20.02 13.23 16.39
N PHE A 652 18.70 13.30 16.61
CA PHE A 652 17.71 13.20 15.54
C PHE A 652 16.43 13.97 15.85
N ASN A 653 15.98 14.83 14.93
CA ASN A 653 14.66 15.46 14.99
C ASN A 653 14.04 15.57 13.59
N GLN A 654 12.83 15.03 13.43
CA GLN A 654 12.07 15.13 12.19
C GLN A 654 10.56 15.17 12.43
N TYR A 655 9.83 15.83 11.53
CA TYR A 655 8.40 15.60 11.37
C TYR A 655 8.19 14.70 10.16
N ALA A 656 7.54 13.56 10.39
CA ALA A 656 7.37 12.53 9.37
C ALA A 656 5.92 12.10 9.28
N LEU A 657 5.56 11.59 8.11
CA LEU A 657 4.22 11.09 7.87
C LEU A 657 4.14 9.61 8.25
N ARG A 658 3.04 9.24 8.90
CA ARG A 658 2.69 7.88 9.29
C ARG A 658 1.34 7.47 8.70
N ARG A 659 1.05 6.18 8.75
CA ARG A 659 -0.27 5.61 8.53
C ARG A 659 -0.59 4.53 9.56
N GLN A 660 -1.88 4.25 9.75
CA GLN A 660 -2.38 3.16 10.60
C GLN A 660 -3.77 2.70 10.13
N ILE A 661 -4.13 1.45 10.39
CA ILE A 661 -5.50 0.94 10.20
C ILE A 661 -6.38 1.43 11.35
N LEU A 662 -7.67 1.67 11.10
CA LEU A 662 -8.58 2.30 12.06
C LEU A 662 -8.93 1.41 13.28
N ASP A 663 -8.61 0.11 13.22
CA ASP A 663 -8.69 -0.82 14.36
C ASP A 663 -7.43 -0.78 15.26
N GLY A 664 -6.38 -0.06 14.85
CA GLY A 664 -5.12 0.08 15.59
C GLY A 664 -3.94 -0.66 14.95
N GLY A 665 -4.17 -1.57 14.01
CA GLY A 665 -3.11 -2.35 13.36
C GLY A 665 -2.24 -1.54 12.38
N ASP A 666 -1.05 -2.07 12.05
CA ASP A 666 -0.11 -1.53 11.05
C ASP A 666 0.31 -0.07 11.30
N PHE A 667 0.81 0.23 12.49
CA PHE A 667 1.48 1.51 12.74
C PHE A 667 2.77 1.60 11.88
N HIS A 668 2.73 2.39 10.80
CA HIS A 668 3.69 2.29 9.70
C HIS A 668 4.18 3.66 9.21
N PRO A 669 5.47 3.82 8.92
CA PRO A 669 5.99 4.92 8.11
C PRO A 669 5.22 5.15 6.78
N LEU A 670 4.99 6.42 6.44
CA LEU A 670 4.44 6.84 5.13
C LEU A 670 5.50 7.58 4.29
N TYR A 671 5.98 8.75 4.74
CA TYR A 671 6.95 9.61 4.04
C TYR A 671 7.76 10.46 5.05
N GLY A 672 8.88 11.07 4.64
CA GLY A 672 9.62 12.00 5.52
C GLY A 672 10.40 11.34 6.67
N ASN A 673 10.64 10.03 6.63
CA ASN A 673 11.16 9.30 7.78
C ASN A 673 12.69 9.40 7.99
N ARG A 674 13.43 10.02 7.06
CA ARG A 674 14.89 10.27 7.09
C ARG A 674 15.24 11.50 6.23
N PRO A 675 16.37 12.18 6.48
CA PRO A 675 16.72 13.45 5.80
C PRO A 675 17.10 13.28 4.33
N SER A 676 17.23 12.05 3.85
CA SER A 676 17.62 11.74 2.47
C SER A 676 16.63 12.25 1.41
N LEU A 677 15.46 12.78 1.81
CA LEU A 677 14.48 13.40 0.90
C LEU A 677 14.76 14.88 0.62
N GLY A 678 15.65 15.52 1.37
CA GLY A 678 15.97 16.93 1.22
C GLY A 678 15.15 17.91 2.01
N PHE A 679 14.51 17.41 3.05
CA PHE A 679 13.79 18.16 4.05
C PHE A 679 13.79 17.33 5.35
N SER A 680 13.70 18.01 6.49
CA SER A 680 13.61 17.37 7.81
C SER A 680 12.17 17.34 8.37
N SER A 681 11.24 18.02 7.71
CA SER A 681 9.84 18.12 8.09
C SER A 681 8.91 17.79 6.92
N ALA A 682 7.94 16.90 7.15
CA ALA A 682 6.78 16.64 6.30
C ALA A 682 5.51 16.66 7.16
N THR A 683 4.59 17.59 6.87
CA THR A 683 3.38 17.84 7.67
C THR A 683 2.13 17.98 6.82
N GLU A 684 0.96 17.91 7.46
CA GLU A 684 -0.36 18.22 6.86
C GLU A 684 -0.64 17.40 5.59
N VAL A 685 -0.52 16.07 5.69
CA VAL A 685 -0.71 15.18 4.54
C VAL A 685 -2.17 15.01 4.16
N VAL A 686 -2.45 15.08 2.86
CA VAL A 686 -3.76 14.73 2.28
C VAL A 686 -3.60 13.72 1.14
N HIS A 687 -4.66 12.96 0.90
CA HIS A 687 -4.73 11.98 -0.18
C HIS A 687 -5.51 12.54 -1.36
N LEU A 688 -4.91 12.51 -2.55
CA LEU A 688 -5.49 13.06 -3.78
C LEU A 688 -6.38 12.04 -4.50
N LEU A 689 -7.22 12.52 -5.42
CA LEU A 689 -8.11 11.69 -6.24
C LEU A 689 -7.37 10.61 -7.03
N ASN A 690 -6.17 10.92 -7.52
CA ASN A 690 -5.28 10.00 -8.21
C ASN A 690 -4.43 9.13 -7.26
N LEU A 691 -4.79 9.04 -5.98
CA LEU A 691 -4.15 8.27 -4.92
C LEU A 691 -2.67 8.62 -4.64
N ASN A 692 -2.20 9.79 -5.09
CA ASN A 692 -0.97 10.38 -4.58
C ASN A 692 -1.21 11.07 -3.23
N PHE A 693 -0.13 11.42 -2.55
CA PHE A 693 -0.15 12.21 -1.33
C PHE A 693 0.35 13.61 -1.61
N ALA A 694 -0.33 14.64 -1.12
CA ALA A 694 0.20 16.00 -1.04
C ALA A 694 0.52 16.33 0.41
N PHE A 695 1.62 17.03 0.66
CA PHE A 695 2.05 17.45 1.99
C PHE A 695 2.97 18.65 1.92
N ILE A 696 3.21 19.28 3.06
CA ILE A 696 4.12 20.42 3.19
C ILE A 696 5.48 19.89 3.64
N ALA A 697 6.51 20.17 2.85
CA ALA A 697 7.89 19.85 3.19
C ALA A 697 8.66 21.09 3.63
N SER A 698 9.48 20.97 4.66
CA SER A 698 10.22 22.10 5.23
C SER A 698 11.41 21.64 6.09
N GLU A 699 12.06 22.58 6.76
CA GLU A 699 13.00 22.28 7.85
C GLU A 699 12.31 22.35 9.21
N VAL A 700 12.71 21.48 10.14
CA VAL A 700 12.21 21.51 11.52
C VAL A 700 12.57 22.85 12.17
N GLY A 701 11.60 23.46 12.86
CA GLY A 701 11.78 24.72 13.57
C GLY A 701 11.53 25.98 12.74
N LEU A 702 11.13 25.85 11.47
CA LEU A 702 10.65 27.01 10.71
C LEU A 702 9.28 27.49 11.23
N PRO A 703 9.07 28.82 11.32
CA PRO A 703 7.87 29.41 11.90
C PRO A 703 6.61 29.21 11.04
N ASP A 704 5.44 29.35 11.68
CA ASP A 704 4.11 29.34 11.04
C ASP A 704 3.79 28.11 10.16
N GLY A 705 4.52 27.00 10.34
CA GLY A 705 4.31 25.77 9.57
C GLY A 705 4.56 25.93 8.07
N ALA A 706 5.25 26.99 7.66
CA ALA A 706 5.48 27.31 6.25
C ALA A 706 6.45 26.32 5.59
N GLY A 707 6.18 25.99 4.33
CA GLY A 707 7.08 25.15 3.53
C GLY A 707 6.78 25.20 2.03
N MET A 708 7.25 24.16 1.35
CA MET A 708 6.98 23.89 -0.06
C MET A 708 5.91 22.81 -0.19
N LEU A 709 5.10 22.88 -1.25
CA LEU A 709 4.11 21.85 -1.54
C LEU A 709 4.76 20.71 -2.33
N VAL A 710 4.61 19.48 -1.82
CA VAL A 710 5.16 18.26 -2.42
C VAL A 710 4.05 17.29 -2.76
N VAL A 711 4.14 16.62 -3.91
CA VAL A 711 3.28 15.51 -4.31
C VAL A 711 4.08 14.23 -4.48
N GLY A 712 3.74 13.21 -3.68
CA GLY A 712 4.42 11.92 -3.61
C GLY A 712 3.57 10.76 -4.18
N ASN A 713 4.16 10.02 -5.11
CA ASN A 713 3.66 8.78 -5.68
C ASN A 713 4.26 7.56 -4.94
N ARG A 714 3.54 7.07 -3.93
CA ARG A 714 3.95 5.91 -3.11
C ARG A 714 4.12 4.61 -3.92
N SER A 715 3.61 4.52 -5.15
CA SER A 715 3.77 3.30 -5.96
C SER A 715 5.13 3.19 -6.66
N ILE A 716 5.88 4.29 -6.77
CA ILE A 716 7.26 4.30 -7.27
C ILE A 716 8.27 4.25 -6.11
N GLY A 717 7.89 4.82 -4.96
CA GLY A 717 8.72 4.92 -3.75
C GLY A 717 9.18 6.36 -3.50
N PRO A 718 9.73 6.66 -2.32
CA PRO A 718 10.34 7.96 -2.05
C PRO A 718 11.64 8.17 -2.84
N ASP A 719 11.92 9.41 -3.22
CA ASP A 719 13.19 9.81 -3.87
C ASP A 719 14.34 9.90 -2.85
N HIS A 720 15.58 10.04 -3.32
CA HIS A 720 16.73 10.31 -2.44
C HIS A 720 17.61 11.39 -3.07
N GLN A 721 18.02 12.40 -2.29
CA GLN A 721 18.86 13.51 -2.75
C GLN A 721 20.20 13.04 -3.33
N ASP A 722 20.86 12.09 -2.67
CA ASP A 722 22.18 11.58 -3.09
C ASP A 722 22.12 10.70 -4.33
N ARG A 723 20.91 10.33 -4.76
CA ARG A 723 20.71 9.61 -6.01
C ARG A 723 20.65 10.64 -7.13
N GLY A 724 21.82 10.95 -7.68
CA GLY A 724 21.98 11.90 -8.76
C GLY A 724 20.88 11.76 -9.82
N LEU A 725 20.32 12.91 -10.21
CA LEU A 725 19.22 13.02 -11.18
C LEU A 725 19.58 12.42 -12.55
N ASP A 726 20.87 12.16 -12.76
CA ASP A 726 21.47 11.65 -13.98
C ASP A 726 21.45 10.11 -14.06
N ASN A 727 20.92 9.38 -13.06
CA ASN A 727 20.78 7.93 -13.14
C ASN A 727 19.62 7.56 -14.09
N PRO A 728 19.89 7.02 -15.30
CA PRO A 728 18.86 6.79 -16.31
C PRO A 728 17.84 5.72 -15.90
N GLY A 729 18.17 4.87 -14.92
CA GLY A 729 17.29 3.82 -14.43
C GLY A 729 16.41 4.19 -13.24
N HIS A 730 16.52 5.42 -12.74
CA HIS A 730 15.72 5.88 -11.61
C HIS A 730 14.45 6.60 -12.08
N VAL A 731 13.28 6.04 -11.74
CA VAL A 731 11.98 6.72 -11.88
C VAL A 731 11.72 7.51 -10.61
N ARG A 732 11.49 8.82 -10.74
CA ARG A 732 11.13 9.68 -9.60
C ARG A 732 9.73 9.37 -9.09
N GLY A 733 9.60 9.33 -7.77
CA GLY A 733 8.34 9.19 -7.07
C GLY A 733 7.83 10.49 -6.45
N MET A 734 8.56 11.60 -6.53
CA MET A 734 8.18 12.88 -5.92
C MET A 734 8.27 14.04 -6.91
N THR A 735 7.32 14.98 -6.80
CA THR A 735 7.30 16.24 -7.54
C THR A 735 7.06 17.39 -6.58
N ILE A 736 7.57 18.57 -6.91
CA ILE A 736 7.47 19.78 -6.07
C ILE A 736 6.75 20.84 -6.90
N PRO A 737 5.41 20.81 -6.99
CA PRO A 737 4.65 21.74 -7.83
C PRO A 737 4.77 23.19 -7.39
N ALA A 738 4.93 23.45 -6.10
CA ALA A 738 5.05 24.80 -5.56
C ALA A 738 6.28 24.86 -4.62
N PRO A 739 7.49 25.02 -5.20
CA PRO A 739 8.74 24.92 -4.44
C PRO A 739 9.02 26.13 -3.53
N GLY A 740 8.38 27.27 -3.82
CA GLY A 740 8.45 28.47 -2.99
C GLY A 740 9.90 28.95 -2.72
N VAL A 741 10.07 29.67 -1.60
CA VAL A 741 11.38 30.15 -1.14
C VAL A 741 12.39 29.02 -0.95
N LEU A 742 11.98 27.84 -0.47
CA LEU A 742 12.89 26.71 -0.23
C LEU A 742 13.50 26.14 -1.51
N GLY A 743 12.79 26.21 -2.63
CA GLY A 743 13.34 25.87 -3.95
C GLY A 743 13.85 27.06 -4.75
N GLY A 744 14.08 28.21 -4.11
CA GLY A 744 14.67 29.40 -4.74
C GLY A 744 13.71 30.23 -5.60
N LEU A 745 12.39 30.06 -5.44
CA LEU A 745 11.35 30.89 -6.03
C LEU A 745 10.72 31.81 -4.95
N THR A 746 9.66 32.53 -5.29
CA THR A 746 8.83 33.22 -4.29
C THR A 746 7.69 32.31 -3.84
N GLY A 747 7.20 32.58 -2.64
CA GLY A 747 6.02 31.95 -2.09
C GLY A 747 6.31 31.00 -0.93
N VAL A 748 5.35 30.92 -0.01
CA VAL A 748 5.28 29.89 1.03
C VAL A 748 3.89 29.26 1.02
N TYR A 749 3.81 28.00 1.46
CA TYR A 749 2.58 27.21 1.40
C TYR A 749 2.36 26.44 2.70
N ARG A 750 1.09 26.24 3.07
CA ARG A 750 0.67 25.32 4.14
C ARG A 750 -0.75 24.76 3.92
N SER A 751 -1.15 23.81 4.76
CA SER A 751 -2.54 23.31 4.87
C SER A 751 -3.18 22.90 3.52
N PRO A 752 -2.61 21.92 2.79
CA PRO A 752 -3.14 21.48 1.51
C PRO A 752 -4.45 20.70 1.69
N ALA A 753 -5.37 20.81 0.73
CA ALA A 753 -6.62 20.05 0.67
C ALA A 753 -6.94 19.62 -0.76
N SER A 754 -7.46 18.39 -0.92
CA SER A 754 -7.85 17.85 -2.24
C SER A 754 -9.18 18.44 -2.72
N LEU A 755 -9.24 18.81 -4.00
CA LEU A 755 -10.46 19.30 -4.65
C LEU A 755 -11.04 18.25 -5.62
N PRO A 756 -12.38 18.24 -5.83
CA PRO A 756 -13.03 17.40 -6.82
C PRO A 756 -12.74 17.85 -8.27
N THR A 757 -12.10 19.00 -8.46
CA THR A 757 -11.69 19.54 -9.78
C THR A 757 -10.34 19.00 -10.26
N GLY A 758 -9.74 18.04 -9.54
CA GLY A 758 -8.42 17.51 -9.87
C GLY A 758 -7.25 18.42 -9.49
N ARG A 759 -7.51 19.54 -8.80
CA ARG A 759 -6.53 20.52 -8.29
C ARG A 759 -6.34 20.38 -6.77
N LEU A 760 -5.46 21.21 -6.21
CA LEU A 760 -5.24 21.38 -4.79
C LEU A 760 -5.73 22.76 -4.33
N LEU A 761 -6.25 22.82 -3.11
CA LEU A 761 -6.38 24.05 -2.33
C LEU A 761 -5.23 24.10 -1.33
N ALA A 762 -4.66 25.26 -1.07
CA ALA A 762 -3.67 25.44 0.00
C ALA A 762 -3.72 26.89 0.50
N SER A 763 -3.24 27.12 1.71
CA SER A 763 -2.92 28.46 2.18
C SER A 763 -1.57 28.86 1.60
N CYS A 764 -1.47 30.07 1.09
CA CYS A 764 -0.30 30.55 0.37
C CYS A 764 0.01 32.01 0.70
N ASP A 765 1.28 32.38 0.67
CA ASP A 765 1.68 33.78 0.52
C ASP A 765 2.70 33.85 -0.62
N PRO A 766 2.26 34.04 -1.88
CA PRO A 766 3.12 33.93 -3.07
C PRO A 766 4.12 35.08 -3.24
N ASP A 767 3.96 36.18 -2.49
CA ASP A 767 4.80 37.38 -2.61
C ASP A 767 6.06 37.33 -1.73
N VAL A 768 6.15 36.33 -0.85
CA VAL A 768 7.28 36.12 0.06
C VAL A 768 8.54 35.70 -0.69
N SER A 769 9.66 36.38 -0.46
CA SER A 769 10.95 36.07 -1.07
C SER A 769 11.98 35.47 -0.11
N ALA A 770 11.66 35.39 1.19
CA ALA A 770 12.53 34.84 2.23
C ALA A 770 11.68 34.29 3.38
N MET A 771 12.15 33.23 4.05
CA MET A 771 11.48 32.71 5.24
C MET A 771 11.49 33.74 6.37
N GLY A 772 10.33 33.90 7.02
CA GLY A 772 10.06 34.79 8.16
C GLY A 772 8.85 34.28 8.95
N ASP A 773 8.19 35.14 9.71
CA ASP A 773 6.97 34.84 10.47
C ASP A 773 5.83 35.78 10.07
N GLY A 774 4.59 35.43 10.46
CA GLY A 774 3.44 36.31 10.27
C GLY A 774 3.04 36.49 8.80
N TYR A 775 3.04 35.41 8.02
CA TYR A 775 2.68 35.45 6.60
C TYR A 775 1.21 35.81 6.37
N ASP A 776 0.96 36.54 5.29
CA ASP A 776 -0.38 36.96 4.85
C ASP A 776 -1.00 35.80 4.06
N TRP A 777 -1.44 34.77 4.79
CA TRP A 777 -1.96 33.55 4.20
C TRP A 777 -3.27 33.82 3.46
N ASP A 778 -3.20 33.76 2.13
CA ASP A 778 -4.36 33.73 1.24
C ASP A 778 -4.76 32.29 0.94
N LEU A 779 -5.97 32.09 0.42
CA LEU A 779 -6.37 30.81 -0.17
C LEU A 779 -5.94 30.75 -1.64
N CYS A 780 -5.17 29.73 -1.99
CA CYS A 780 -4.72 29.46 -3.36
C CYS A 780 -5.27 28.14 -3.90
N GLU A 781 -5.71 28.17 -5.16
CA GLU A 781 -5.87 26.99 -5.99
C GLU A 781 -4.56 26.68 -6.73
N ILE A 782 -4.10 25.43 -6.68
CA ILE A 782 -2.84 24.96 -7.25
C ILE A 782 -3.12 23.79 -8.19
N ASP A 783 -2.73 23.93 -9.45
CA ASP A 783 -2.62 22.79 -10.34
C ASP A 783 -1.26 22.11 -10.09
N TYR A 784 -1.30 20.97 -9.40
CA TYR A 784 -0.08 20.24 -9.05
C TYR A 784 0.58 19.52 -10.23
N ARG A 785 -0.04 19.49 -11.41
CA ARG A 785 0.57 18.94 -12.63
C ARG A 785 1.46 19.97 -13.31
N THR A 786 1.05 21.24 -13.29
CA THR A 786 1.75 22.35 -13.96
C THR A 786 2.53 23.26 -13.00
N GLY A 787 2.20 23.22 -11.71
CA GLY A 787 2.71 24.17 -10.70
C GLY A 787 2.03 25.54 -10.74
N ALA A 788 0.97 25.71 -11.54
CA ALA A 788 0.25 26.97 -11.62
C ALA A 788 -0.53 27.24 -10.33
N THR A 789 -0.28 28.41 -9.72
CA THR A 789 -0.91 28.87 -8.47
C THR A 789 -1.78 30.08 -8.73
N ARG A 790 -3.00 30.10 -8.19
CA ARG A 790 -3.97 31.20 -8.30
C ARG A 790 -4.58 31.52 -6.95
N ARG A 791 -4.44 32.76 -6.47
CA ARG A 791 -5.19 33.28 -5.31
C ARG A 791 -6.69 33.30 -5.62
N ILE A 792 -7.51 32.81 -4.71
CA ILE A 792 -8.97 32.71 -4.88
C ILE A 792 -9.76 33.43 -3.78
N ALA A 793 -9.17 33.62 -2.60
CA ALA A 793 -9.69 34.41 -1.49
C ALA A 793 -8.52 34.84 -0.58
N GLY A 794 -8.73 35.86 0.25
CA GLY A 794 -7.69 36.44 1.08
C GLY A 794 -8.04 37.85 1.54
N GLU A 795 -7.72 38.19 2.78
CA GLU A 795 -7.79 39.57 3.31
C GLU A 795 -6.44 40.00 3.89
N ALA A 796 -5.95 41.16 3.46
CA ALA A 796 -4.65 41.66 3.90
C ALA A 796 -4.57 41.82 5.44
N GLY A 797 -3.56 41.21 6.04
CA GLY A 797 -3.33 41.23 7.49
C GLY A 797 -4.12 40.17 8.25
N ILE A 798 -4.82 39.28 7.54
CA ILE A 798 -5.55 38.13 8.08
C ILE A 798 -4.94 36.88 7.47
N ALA A 799 -4.69 35.88 8.31
CA ALA A 799 -4.26 34.57 7.87
C ALA A 799 -5.48 33.67 7.63
N ASP A 800 -5.74 33.35 6.37
CA ASP A 800 -6.73 32.37 5.93
C ASP A 800 -6.08 30.98 5.77
N VAL A 801 -6.36 30.08 6.71
CA VAL A 801 -5.69 28.77 6.83
C VAL A 801 -6.65 27.59 6.95
N GLU A 802 -6.12 26.37 6.75
CA GLU A 802 -6.83 25.11 7.01
C GLU A 802 -8.15 24.97 6.25
N ALA A 803 -8.15 25.43 4.99
CA ALA A 803 -9.33 25.45 4.15
C ALA A 803 -9.66 24.07 3.54
N PHE A 804 -10.95 23.78 3.38
CA PHE A 804 -11.43 22.64 2.58
C PHE A 804 -12.67 23.02 1.75
N ALA A 805 -12.91 22.25 0.68
CA ALA A 805 -14.11 22.35 -0.13
C ALA A 805 -15.22 21.41 0.36
N VAL A 806 -16.46 21.86 0.33
CA VAL A 806 -17.65 21.05 0.65
C VAL A 806 -18.08 20.26 -0.58
N TYR A 807 -17.67 18.99 -0.65
CA TYR A 807 -18.06 18.02 -1.69
C TYR A 807 -18.15 16.60 -1.11
N ALA A 808 -19.12 15.82 -1.61
CA ALA A 808 -19.30 14.42 -1.20
C ALA A 808 -18.23 13.51 -1.85
N ARG A 809 -17.74 12.56 -1.05
CA ARG A 809 -16.72 11.58 -1.43
C ARG A 809 -17.31 10.18 -1.38
N SER A 810 -17.10 9.39 -2.42
CA SER A 810 -17.62 8.03 -2.47
C SER A 810 -16.85 7.15 -1.47
N PRO A 811 -17.50 6.50 -0.50
CA PRO A 811 -16.81 5.63 0.44
C PRO A 811 -16.30 4.38 -0.28
N ARG A 812 -15.03 4.00 -0.06
CA ARG A 812 -14.41 2.79 -0.65
C ARG A 812 -14.20 1.67 0.37
N GLY A 813 -14.93 1.75 1.49
CA GLY A 813 -14.80 0.91 2.67
C GLY A 813 -13.62 1.32 3.55
N VAL A 814 -13.57 0.73 4.75
CA VAL A 814 -12.44 0.85 5.68
C VAL A 814 -11.68 -0.48 5.68
N LEU A 815 -10.37 -0.40 5.45
CA LEU A 815 -9.48 -1.54 5.57
C LEU A 815 -9.51 -2.06 7.01
N VAL A 816 -9.50 -3.38 7.18
CA VAL A 816 -9.43 -4.04 8.48
C VAL A 816 -8.20 -4.94 8.55
N SER A 817 -7.68 -5.11 9.77
CA SER A 817 -6.76 -6.16 10.15
C SER A 817 -7.43 -7.54 9.99
N ASP A 818 -6.77 -8.45 9.26
CA ASP A 818 -7.28 -9.79 8.98
C ASP A 818 -6.17 -10.85 8.82
N GLY A 819 -4.94 -10.53 9.21
CA GLY A 819 -3.80 -11.45 9.13
C GLY A 819 -3.31 -11.74 7.71
N LYS A 820 -3.99 -11.20 6.68
CA LYS A 820 -3.73 -11.49 5.26
C LYS A 820 -2.63 -10.61 4.68
N GLY A 821 -1.58 -10.30 5.43
CA GLY A 821 -0.44 -9.55 4.91
C GLY A 821 0.53 -9.05 5.98
N VAL A 822 1.75 -8.72 5.58
CA VAL A 822 2.76 -8.10 6.47
C VAL A 822 2.37 -6.71 6.95
N ASP A 823 1.42 -6.05 6.27
CA ASP A 823 0.84 -4.76 6.65
C ASP A 823 -0.65 -4.87 7.04
N ARG A 824 -1.12 -6.09 7.33
CA ARG A 824 -2.48 -6.39 7.78
C ARG A 824 -2.41 -7.40 8.93
N PRO A 825 -2.02 -6.98 10.13
CA PRO A 825 -1.92 -7.86 11.29
C PRO A 825 -3.30 -8.38 11.70
N ASP A 826 -3.35 -9.33 12.65
CA ASP A 826 -4.58 -9.67 13.36
C ASP A 826 -4.71 -8.83 14.63
N ILE A 827 -5.93 -8.49 15.02
CA ILE A 827 -6.23 -7.82 16.29
C ILE A 827 -7.13 -8.73 17.12
N ILE A 828 -6.60 -9.26 18.23
CA ILE A 828 -7.38 -10.05 19.19
C ILE A 828 -7.99 -9.10 20.22
N ALA A 829 -9.27 -8.80 20.06
CA ALA A 829 -9.98 -7.84 20.90
C ALA A 829 -9.91 -8.20 22.40
N GLY A 830 -9.56 -7.22 23.23
CA GLY A 830 -9.50 -7.35 24.69
C GLY A 830 -8.19 -7.92 25.25
N GLU A 831 -7.29 -8.40 24.40
CA GLU A 831 -5.97 -8.84 24.84
C GLU A 831 -5.05 -7.63 25.10
N PRO A 832 -4.39 -7.55 26.27
CA PRO A 832 -3.53 -6.41 26.65
C PRO A 832 -2.12 -6.51 26.07
N ASP A 833 -1.77 -7.61 25.41
CA ASP A 833 -0.45 -7.90 24.88
C ASP A 833 -0.40 -7.78 23.35
N SER A 834 0.80 -7.66 22.81
CA SER A 834 1.08 -7.78 21.38
C SER A 834 2.10 -8.89 21.15
N VAL A 835 1.98 -9.58 20.03
CA VAL A 835 2.95 -10.61 19.60
C VAL A 835 3.52 -10.19 18.25
N VAL A 836 4.84 -10.15 18.17
CA VAL A 836 5.58 -9.66 17.02
C VAL A 836 6.54 -10.74 16.54
N LEU A 837 6.34 -11.19 15.31
CA LEU A 837 7.25 -12.07 14.60
C LEU A 837 8.07 -11.25 13.58
N PHE A 838 9.36 -11.09 13.83
CA PHE A 838 10.29 -10.58 12.84
C PHE A 838 10.77 -11.72 11.94
N ASN A 839 10.43 -11.66 10.65
CA ASN A 839 10.89 -12.65 9.67
C ASN A 839 12.41 -12.58 9.42
N ASP A 840 13.00 -11.39 9.56
CA ASP A 840 14.44 -11.15 9.44
C ASP A 840 14.77 -9.80 10.08
N PHE A 841 15.25 -9.83 11.33
CA PHE A 841 15.53 -8.63 12.11
C PHE A 841 16.73 -7.82 11.58
N PRO A 842 17.88 -8.42 11.21
CA PRO A 842 18.98 -7.68 10.58
C PRO A 842 18.56 -6.95 9.30
N MET A 843 17.67 -7.54 8.50
CA MET A 843 17.15 -6.89 7.28
C MET A 843 16.27 -5.67 7.61
N ILE A 844 15.30 -5.79 8.52
CA ILE A 844 14.45 -4.64 8.89
C ILE A 844 15.24 -3.57 9.65
N ALA A 845 16.30 -3.93 10.39
CA ALA A 845 17.18 -2.97 11.04
C ALA A 845 17.83 -1.99 10.04
N ALA A 846 18.19 -2.46 8.83
CA ALA A 846 18.68 -1.60 7.75
C ALA A 846 17.63 -0.58 7.24
N LEU A 847 16.35 -0.77 7.56
CA LEU A 847 15.26 0.19 7.33
C LEU A 847 14.97 1.05 8.57
N MET A 848 14.93 0.45 9.75
CA MET A 848 14.53 1.14 10.98
C MET A 848 15.62 2.07 11.54
N PHE A 849 16.89 1.84 11.19
CA PHE A 849 18.00 2.65 11.69
C PHE A 849 18.40 3.68 10.64
N GLU A 850 18.87 3.25 9.47
CA GLU A 850 19.44 4.17 8.47
C GLU A 850 18.49 4.47 7.30
N ASN A 851 17.70 3.48 6.83
CA ASN A 851 16.89 3.54 5.61
C ASN A 851 17.57 4.24 4.42
N ILE A 852 18.87 4.00 4.25
CA ILE A 852 19.63 4.56 3.14
C ILE A 852 19.68 3.58 1.98
N ARG A 853 19.52 4.10 0.76
CA ARG A 853 19.85 3.39 -0.47
C ARG A 853 21.27 3.77 -0.85
N THR A 854 22.20 2.82 -0.89
CA THR A 854 23.57 3.08 -1.35
C THR A 854 23.83 2.37 -2.68
N PRO A 855 24.77 2.86 -3.52
CA PRO A 855 25.20 2.14 -4.72
C PRO A 855 25.77 0.74 -4.41
N SER A 856 26.34 0.55 -3.21
CA SER A 856 26.85 -0.73 -2.71
C SER A 856 25.78 -1.64 -2.10
N GLY A 857 24.53 -1.18 -2.03
CA GLY A 857 23.40 -1.94 -1.47
C GLY A 857 22.98 -1.52 -0.06
N ARG A 858 22.23 -2.40 0.59
CA ARG A 858 21.69 -2.16 1.93
C ARG A 858 22.72 -2.54 3.00
N PRO A 859 22.96 -1.69 4.01
CA PRO A 859 23.90 -1.98 5.10
C PRO A 859 23.29 -2.97 6.11
N ILE A 860 23.13 -4.24 5.71
CA ILE A 860 22.67 -5.30 6.61
C ILE A 860 23.83 -5.64 7.56
N ASP A 861 23.62 -5.44 8.86
CA ASP A 861 24.63 -5.73 9.88
C ASP A 861 24.50 -7.18 10.38
N TYR A 862 25.40 -8.04 9.92
CA TYR A 862 25.45 -9.45 10.30
C TYR A 862 25.99 -9.70 11.71
N ALA A 863 26.48 -8.67 12.42
CA ALA A 863 26.86 -8.81 13.82
C ALA A 863 25.66 -8.86 14.77
N ILE A 864 24.46 -8.51 14.28
CA ILE A 864 23.22 -8.55 15.06
C ILE A 864 22.88 -10.02 15.40
N GLY A 865 22.95 -10.35 16.69
CA GLY A 865 22.51 -11.64 17.24
C GLY A 865 21.33 -11.51 18.20
N GLY A 866 20.83 -10.29 18.41
CA GLY A 866 19.69 -9.98 19.25
C GLY A 866 19.45 -8.48 19.36
N PHE A 867 18.50 -8.11 20.22
CA PHE A 867 18.19 -6.71 20.53
C PHE A 867 17.52 -6.60 21.90
N ASP A 868 17.79 -5.50 22.61
CA ASP A 868 17.02 -5.11 23.79
C ASP A 868 15.78 -4.33 23.37
N VAL A 869 14.66 -4.61 24.02
CA VAL A 869 13.41 -3.83 23.90
C VAL A 869 13.34 -2.84 25.04
N LEU A 870 13.40 -1.55 24.70
CA LEU A 870 13.42 -0.45 25.65
C LEU A 870 12.08 0.27 25.63
N GLU A 871 11.34 0.24 26.73
CA GLU A 871 10.20 1.12 26.95
C GLU A 871 10.71 2.54 27.20
N VAL A 872 10.18 3.52 26.47
CA VAL A 872 10.49 4.94 26.67
C VAL A 872 9.54 5.50 27.73
N LEU A 873 10.08 6.21 28.71
CA LEU A 873 9.30 6.78 29.82
C LEU A 873 9.08 8.28 29.61
N PRO A 874 7.88 8.82 29.92
CA PRO A 874 7.63 10.25 29.86
C PRO A 874 8.43 11.00 30.95
N PRO A 875 8.61 12.33 30.80
CA PRO A 875 8.95 13.19 31.91
C PRO A 875 8.01 12.93 33.11
N PRO A 876 8.52 12.91 34.36
CA PRO A 876 7.71 12.64 35.54
C PRO A 876 6.54 13.62 35.68
N THR A 877 5.42 13.14 36.19
CA THR A 877 4.22 13.96 36.45
C THR A 877 4.55 15.20 37.27
N GLY A 878 4.04 16.37 36.84
CA GLY A 878 4.21 17.65 37.52
C GLY A 878 5.52 18.38 37.19
N VAL A 879 6.48 17.74 36.51
CA VAL A 879 7.67 18.40 35.97
C VAL A 879 7.26 19.32 34.82
N VAL A 880 7.72 20.56 34.82
CA VAL A 880 7.40 21.54 33.76
C VAL A 880 8.63 22.10 33.06
N SER A 881 9.83 21.76 33.54
CA SER A 881 11.09 22.26 33.01
C SER A 881 12.21 21.21 33.08
N PHE A 882 13.21 21.34 32.20
CA PHE A 882 14.38 20.46 32.17
C PHE A 882 15.24 20.56 33.44
N ASP A 883 15.27 21.71 34.11
CA ASP A 883 16.07 21.94 35.32
C ASP A 883 15.67 21.01 36.47
N GLU A 884 14.40 20.61 36.55
CA GLU A 884 13.87 19.71 37.59
C GLU A 884 14.29 18.25 37.38
N VAL A 885 14.73 17.89 36.17
CA VAL A 885 15.07 16.51 35.76
C VAL A 885 16.45 16.42 35.10
N SER A 886 17.35 17.35 35.41
CA SER A 886 18.64 17.53 34.73
C SER A 886 19.51 16.27 34.66
N ALA A 887 19.34 15.32 35.58
CA ALA A 887 20.05 14.03 35.58
C ALA A 887 19.70 13.13 34.39
N ASN A 888 18.52 13.32 33.79
CA ASN A 888 18.02 12.56 32.64
C ASN A 888 17.92 13.45 31.39
N VAL A 889 18.58 14.60 31.36
CA VAL A 889 18.55 15.53 30.22
C VAL A 889 19.87 15.47 29.49
N ILE A 890 19.79 15.22 28.19
CA ILE A 890 20.91 15.42 27.26
C ILE A 890 20.67 16.70 26.45
N THR A 891 21.70 17.20 25.80
CA THR A 891 21.58 18.33 24.87
C THR A 891 22.40 18.03 23.62
N ASP A 892 21.76 18.14 22.47
CA ASP A 892 22.37 17.98 21.16
C ASP A 892 22.06 19.21 20.28
N GLU A 893 22.32 19.11 18.98
CA GLU A 893 22.08 20.21 18.02
C GLU A 893 20.62 20.63 17.89
N PHE A 894 19.67 19.76 18.29
CA PHE A 894 18.24 20.04 18.29
C PHE A 894 17.74 20.54 19.65
N GLY A 895 18.64 20.80 20.61
CA GLY A 895 18.33 21.32 21.93
C GLY A 895 18.26 20.25 23.03
N PRO A 896 17.73 20.59 24.22
CA PRO A 896 17.59 19.66 25.33
C PRO A 896 16.58 18.53 25.02
N LEU A 897 16.83 17.35 25.60
CA LEU A 897 15.96 16.18 25.47
C LEU A 897 15.98 15.39 26.79
N PHE A 898 14.80 15.11 27.34
CA PHE A 898 14.65 14.16 28.43
C PHE A 898 14.75 12.73 27.91
N VAL A 899 15.59 11.90 28.54
CA VAL A 899 15.82 10.51 28.16
C VAL A 899 15.74 9.62 29.39
N ALA A 900 14.67 8.84 29.47
CA ALA A 900 14.51 7.77 30.45
C ALA A 900 13.95 6.53 29.75
N ASN A 901 14.58 5.37 29.97
CA ASN A 901 14.15 4.12 29.38
C ASN A 901 14.17 3.00 30.41
N ARG A 902 13.19 2.10 30.30
CA ARG A 902 13.09 0.86 31.06
C ARG A 902 13.38 -0.32 30.13
N ASN A 903 14.34 -1.17 30.47
CA ASN A 903 14.66 -2.35 29.65
C ASN A 903 13.66 -3.49 29.94
N LEU A 904 12.84 -3.85 28.96
CA LEU A 904 11.88 -4.94 29.08
C LEU A 904 12.54 -6.32 28.97
N GLY A 905 13.64 -6.41 28.24
CA GLY A 905 14.43 -7.62 28.08
C GLY A 905 15.14 -7.71 26.72
N ASN A 906 15.97 -8.73 26.58
CA ASN A 906 16.72 -9.03 25.36
C ASN A 906 16.02 -10.16 24.58
N VAL A 907 15.85 -9.97 23.27
CA VAL A 907 15.33 -10.96 22.33
C VAL A 907 16.48 -11.42 21.44
N ARG A 908 16.71 -12.72 21.36
CA ARG A 908 17.75 -13.29 20.48
C ARG A 908 17.18 -13.59 19.10
N THR A 909 18.00 -13.41 18.07
CA THR A 909 17.67 -13.86 16.73
C THR A 909 18.06 -15.32 16.53
N HIS A 910 17.31 -16.04 15.70
CA HIS A 910 17.70 -17.33 15.17
C HIS A 910 18.80 -17.17 14.10
N GLU A 911 19.35 -18.29 13.61
CA GLU A 911 20.43 -18.29 12.60
C GLU A 911 20.03 -17.59 11.29
N ASP A 912 18.76 -17.69 10.89
CA ASP A 912 18.20 -16.99 9.73
C ASP A 912 17.88 -15.51 9.98
N GLY A 913 18.13 -15.01 11.21
CA GLY A 913 17.86 -13.64 11.63
C GLY A 913 16.42 -13.41 12.11
N SER A 914 15.55 -14.43 12.10
CA SER A 914 14.18 -14.31 12.60
C SER A 914 14.14 -14.18 14.12
N ALA A 915 13.09 -13.54 14.66
CA ALA A 915 12.90 -13.36 16.10
C ALA A 915 11.41 -13.26 16.45
N HIS A 916 11.02 -13.80 17.59
CA HIS A 916 9.62 -13.82 18.04
C HIS A 916 9.53 -13.29 19.46
N LEU A 917 8.70 -12.27 19.69
CA LEU A 917 8.52 -11.68 21.02
C LEU A 917 7.05 -11.41 21.35
N ARG A 918 6.78 -11.36 22.65
CA ARG A 918 5.51 -10.94 23.24
C ARG A 918 5.79 -9.78 24.16
N LEU A 919 5.06 -8.68 24.05
CA LEU A 919 5.25 -7.47 24.85
C LEU A 919 3.90 -6.83 25.23
N PRO A 920 3.87 -5.89 26.18
CA PRO A 920 2.65 -5.14 26.48
C PRO A 920 2.24 -4.27 25.29
N GLY A 921 0.95 -4.34 24.93
CA GLY A 921 0.39 -3.51 23.88
C GLY A 921 0.35 -2.03 24.28
N GLY A 922 0.42 -1.17 23.26
CA GLY A 922 0.47 0.28 23.35
C GLY A 922 1.74 0.85 23.99
N THR A 923 2.73 0.03 24.34
CA THR A 923 3.95 0.57 24.95
C THR A 923 4.83 1.29 23.92
N PRO A 924 5.25 2.56 24.15
CA PRO A 924 6.24 3.21 23.30
C PRO A 924 7.60 2.54 23.50
N VAL A 925 8.10 1.87 22.46
CA VAL A 925 9.33 1.09 22.51
C VAL A 925 10.38 1.55 21.51
N ARG A 926 11.64 1.25 21.82
CA ARG A 926 12.80 1.36 20.93
C ARG A 926 13.63 0.10 21.01
N TYR A 927 14.39 -0.18 19.95
CA TYR A 927 15.33 -1.29 19.95
C TYR A 927 16.77 -0.82 20.11
N ARG A 928 17.54 -1.53 20.95
CA ARG A 928 19.00 -1.43 21.00
C ARG A 928 19.60 -2.72 20.47
N LEU A 929 20.35 -2.63 19.37
CA LEU A 929 20.93 -3.80 18.72
C LEU A 929 22.02 -4.44 19.58
N THR A 930 22.04 -5.77 19.67
CA THR A 930 23.06 -6.53 20.40
C THR A 930 23.70 -7.61 19.53
N ASP A 931 24.91 -8.01 19.86
CA ASP A 931 25.51 -9.24 19.33
C ASP A 931 24.86 -10.50 19.93
N SER A 932 25.34 -11.68 19.54
CA SER A 932 24.85 -12.97 20.04
C SER A 932 25.13 -13.23 21.52
N SER A 933 26.04 -12.45 22.14
CA SER A 933 26.32 -12.50 23.58
C SER A 933 25.40 -11.59 24.40
N GLY A 934 24.59 -10.75 23.73
CA GLY A 934 23.77 -9.71 24.34
C GLY A 934 24.52 -8.40 24.60
N GLN A 935 25.75 -8.26 24.07
CA GLN A 935 26.48 -7.00 24.16
C GLN A 935 25.94 -6.01 23.12
N ALA A 936 25.61 -4.79 23.56
CA ALA A 936 25.10 -3.78 22.66
C ALA A 936 26.14 -3.32 21.63
N LEU A 937 25.68 -3.21 20.39
CA LEU A 937 26.48 -2.79 19.24
C LEU A 937 26.64 -1.27 19.21
N VAL A 938 27.71 -0.80 18.58
CA VAL A 938 28.05 0.62 18.42
C VAL A 938 28.05 0.95 16.93
N PHE A 939 27.56 2.14 16.57
CA PHE A 939 27.68 2.64 15.20
C PHE A 939 29.15 2.82 14.81
N PRO A 940 29.59 2.30 13.64
CA PRO A 940 30.94 2.54 13.18
C PRO A 940 31.17 4.03 12.88
N GLU A 941 32.42 4.46 12.93
CA GLU A 941 32.81 5.83 12.56
C GLU A 941 32.33 6.17 11.14
N GLY A 942 31.73 7.36 10.96
CA GLY A 942 31.16 7.80 9.68
C GLY A 942 29.73 7.32 9.40
N SER A 943 29.08 6.59 10.32
CA SER A 943 27.65 6.28 10.24
C SER A 943 26.79 7.54 10.41
N PRO A 944 25.51 7.53 9.97
CA PRO A 944 24.59 8.65 10.19
C PRO A 944 24.36 9.01 11.67
N PHE A 945 24.62 8.06 12.58
CA PHE A 945 24.49 8.23 14.02
C PHE A 945 25.76 7.78 14.74
N ALA A 946 25.99 8.31 15.94
CA ALA A 946 27.11 7.93 16.81
C ALA A 946 26.64 7.16 18.04
N GLY A 947 27.59 6.46 18.69
CA GLY A 947 27.35 5.76 19.96
C GLY A 947 26.64 4.42 19.78
N MET A 948 25.90 4.00 20.81
CA MET A 948 25.19 2.72 20.80
C MET A 948 24.15 2.69 19.67
N LYS A 949 24.01 1.54 19.01
CA LYS A 949 22.99 1.29 17.99
C LYS A 949 21.61 1.18 18.63
N VAL A 950 21.03 2.33 18.96
CA VAL A 950 19.66 2.50 19.47
C VAL A 950 18.82 3.17 18.39
N GLN A 951 17.62 2.65 18.15
CA GLN A 951 16.70 3.21 17.18
C GLN A 951 16.40 4.68 17.48
N ARG A 952 16.36 5.52 16.44
CA ARG A 952 16.09 6.97 16.52
C ARG A 952 14.63 7.31 16.24
N GLU A 953 13.75 6.44 16.71
CA GLU A 953 12.31 6.50 16.51
C GLU A 953 11.63 5.58 17.51
N GLN A 954 10.52 6.03 18.06
CA GLN A 954 9.65 5.19 18.88
C GLN A 954 8.71 4.38 17.96
N GLU A 955 8.46 3.14 18.37
CA GLU A 955 7.47 2.26 17.79
C GLU A 955 6.42 1.90 18.84
N GLN A 956 5.29 1.43 18.34
CA GLN A 956 4.21 0.88 19.14
C GLN A 956 3.66 -0.37 18.44
N TYR A 957 3.06 -1.23 19.24
CA TYR A 957 2.21 -2.32 18.78
C TYR A 957 0.88 -2.18 19.50
N TYR A 958 -0.22 -2.34 18.79
CA TYR A 958 -1.54 -2.14 19.35
C TYR A 958 -1.92 -3.29 20.33
N PRO A 959 -2.66 -3.03 21.42
CA PRO A 959 -3.18 -4.10 22.27
C PRO A 959 -3.96 -5.16 21.46
N GLY A 960 -3.58 -6.43 21.62
CA GLY A 960 -4.13 -7.55 20.88
C GLY A 960 -3.50 -7.80 19.52
N GLU A 961 -2.56 -6.97 19.07
CA GLU A 961 -1.94 -7.09 17.75
C GLU A 961 -1.08 -8.36 17.65
N ARG A 962 -1.26 -9.10 16.55
CA ARG A 962 -0.41 -10.21 16.12
C ARG A 962 0.14 -9.86 14.75
N ILE A 963 1.41 -9.47 14.70
CA ILE A 963 2.01 -8.89 13.50
C ILE A 963 3.28 -9.61 13.07
N LYS A 964 3.41 -9.77 11.76
CA LYS A 964 4.65 -10.18 11.09
C LYS A 964 5.36 -8.93 10.59
N ARG A 965 6.61 -8.73 10.99
CA ARG A 965 7.46 -7.60 10.56
C ARG A 965 8.55 -8.13 9.64
N SER A 966 8.91 -7.31 8.65
CA SER A 966 9.87 -7.69 7.60
C SER A 966 9.38 -8.86 6.73
N VAL A 967 10.24 -9.26 5.80
CA VAL A 967 10.14 -10.49 5.02
C VAL A 967 11.50 -11.18 5.09
N PRO A 968 11.60 -12.51 4.89
CA PRO A 968 12.89 -13.17 4.78
C PRO A 968 13.74 -12.46 3.70
N ARG A 969 15.02 -12.19 3.96
CA ARG A 969 15.88 -11.40 3.04
C ARG A 969 15.85 -11.85 1.58
N ARG A 970 15.66 -13.15 1.31
CA ARG A 970 15.53 -13.70 -0.04
C ARG A 970 14.34 -13.13 -0.84
N PHE A 971 13.29 -12.67 -0.16
CA PHE A 971 12.10 -12.04 -0.76
C PHE A 971 12.10 -10.50 -0.66
N PHE A 972 13.07 -9.91 0.04
CA PHE A 972 13.10 -8.47 0.26
C PHE A 972 13.07 -7.68 -1.05
N ASN A 973 13.88 -8.08 -2.03
CA ASN A 973 13.93 -7.38 -3.31
C ASN A 973 12.59 -7.40 -4.05
N ALA A 974 11.83 -8.49 -3.92
CA ALA A 974 10.54 -8.67 -4.58
C ALA A 974 9.42 -7.84 -3.93
N ILE A 975 9.45 -7.71 -2.61
CA ILE A 975 8.35 -7.11 -1.84
C ILE A 975 8.66 -5.65 -1.49
N CYS A 976 9.87 -5.40 -0.97
CA CYS A 976 10.28 -4.11 -0.43
C CYS A 976 11.22 -3.35 -1.38
N GLY A 977 11.97 -4.06 -2.23
CA GLY A 977 13.05 -3.51 -3.07
C GLY A 977 12.61 -2.38 -4.00
N GLY A 978 11.38 -2.39 -4.52
CA GLY A 978 10.87 -1.30 -5.37
C GLY A 978 10.79 0.05 -4.65
N CYS A 979 10.34 0.04 -3.39
CA CYS A 979 10.18 1.24 -2.55
C CYS A 979 11.41 1.55 -1.69
N HIS A 980 12.29 0.57 -1.45
CA HIS A 980 13.41 0.69 -0.54
C HIS A 980 14.78 0.46 -1.21
N GLY A 981 14.84 0.14 -2.50
CA GLY A 981 16.07 -0.28 -3.18
C GLY A 981 16.42 -1.73 -2.85
N SER A 982 17.08 -2.42 -3.78
CA SER A 982 17.49 -3.81 -3.58
C SER A 982 18.60 -3.95 -2.55
N ILE A 983 18.78 -5.16 -2.02
CA ILE A 983 19.88 -5.52 -1.11
C ILE A 983 21.25 -5.20 -1.72
N SER A 984 21.42 -5.40 -3.04
CA SER A 984 22.69 -5.16 -3.74
C SER A 984 22.90 -3.71 -4.18
N GLY A 985 21.85 -2.89 -4.16
CA GLY A 985 21.87 -1.51 -4.68
C GLY A 985 21.59 -1.41 -6.18
N ARG A 986 21.55 -2.55 -6.89
CA ARG A 986 21.21 -2.60 -8.32
C ARG A 986 19.70 -2.66 -8.49
N GLU A 987 19.11 -1.71 -9.22
CA GLU A 987 17.67 -1.76 -9.55
C GLU A 987 17.30 -3.02 -10.34
N LEU A 988 18.26 -3.58 -11.11
CA LEU A 988 18.17 -4.87 -11.81
C LEU A 988 17.74 -6.06 -10.93
N ASP A 989 17.94 -5.94 -9.62
CA ASP A 989 17.64 -7.02 -8.68
C ASP A 989 16.25 -6.88 -8.05
N VAL A 990 15.54 -5.79 -8.31
CA VAL A 990 14.15 -5.58 -7.86
C VAL A 990 13.22 -6.35 -8.79
N ALA A 991 12.86 -7.57 -8.43
CA ALA A 991 12.09 -8.46 -9.28
C ALA A 991 11.04 -9.21 -8.50
N VAL A 992 9.89 -9.48 -9.12
CA VAL A 992 8.86 -10.31 -8.51
C VAL A 992 9.39 -11.75 -8.40
N SER A 993 9.24 -12.37 -7.24
CA SER A 993 9.53 -13.79 -7.06
C SER A 993 8.30 -14.63 -7.40
N LEU A 994 8.50 -15.79 -8.03
CA LEU A 994 7.42 -16.73 -8.36
C LEU A 994 6.94 -17.53 -7.14
N ASP A 995 7.78 -17.62 -6.10
CA ASP A 995 7.58 -18.37 -4.85
C ASP A 995 7.23 -17.43 -3.66
N ILE A 996 6.42 -16.40 -3.89
CA ILE A 996 6.11 -15.41 -2.83
C ILE A 996 5.11 -15.95 -1.80
N VAL A 997 4.25 -16.91 -2.17
CA VAL A 997 3.07 -17.26 -1.37
C VAL A 997 3.40 -18.27 -0.26
N SER A 998 4.12 -19.35 -0.56
CA SER A 998 4.46 -20.42 0.40
C SER A 998 5.70 -20.08 1.24
N GLY A 999 6.77 -19.56 0.64
CA GLY A 999 8.05 -19.39 1.32
C GLY A 999 8.20 -18.15 2.23
N ALA A 1000 7.34 -17.13 2.10
CA ALA A 1000 7.57 -15.81 2.73
C ALA A 1000 7.29 -15.76 4.24
N SER A 1001 6.55 -16.72 4.79
CA SER A 1001 6.32 -16.86 6.24
C SER A 1001 7.18 -17.94 6.89
N VAL A 1002 7.89 -18.76 6.12
CA VAL A 1002 8.71 -19.87 6.65
C VAL A 1002 10.04 -19.32 7.17
N ASN A 1003 10.20 -19.36 8.48
CA ASN A 1003 11.42 -18.99 9.20
C ASN A 1003 11.55 -19.80 10.49
N ALA A 1004 12.74 -19.80 11.09
CA ALA A 1004 13.05 -20.61 12.28
C ALA A 1004 12.28 -20.20 13.55
N ALA A 1005 11.68 -19.00 13.59
CA ALA A 1005 10.96 -18.48 14.75
C ALA A 1005 9.43 -18.68 14.69
N VAL A 1006 8.87 -19.09 13.55
CA VAL A 1006 7.40 -19.15 13.35
C VAL A 1006 6.72 -20.14 14.31
N ASP A 1007 7.34 -21.29 14.57
CA ASP A 1007 6.81 -22.34 15.44
C ASP A 1007 7.42 -22.31 16.87
N THR A 1008 8.18 -21.27 17.19
CA THR A 1008 8.80 -21.13 18.52
C THR A 1008 7.95 -20.27 19.43
N ALA A 1009 7.98 -20.58 20.73
CA ALA A 1009 7.33 -19.73 21.72
C ALA A 1009 8.00 -18.34 21.73
N PRO A 1010 7.22 -17.24 21.76
CA PRO A 1010 7.78 -15.90 21.78
C PRO A 1010 8.59 -15.68 23.06
N THR A 1011 9.64 -14.85 22.95
CA THR A 1011 10.33 -14.32 24.12
C THR A 1011 9.34 -13.44 24.91
N ASP A 1012 8.98 -13.88 26.11
CA ASP A 1012 7.96 -13.22 26.91
C ASP A 1012 8.50 -12.02 27.69
N LEU A 1013 8.19 -10.83 27.18
CA LEU A 1013 8.46 -9.53 27.80
C LEU A 1013 7.17 -8.92 28.39
N PHE A 1014 6.03 -9.60 28.30
CA PHE A 1014 4.76 -9.13 28.83
C PHE A 1014 4.70 -9.33 30.34
N ARG A 1015 5.21 -8.33 31.07
CA ARG A 1015 5.19 -8.29 32.54
C ARG A 1015 4.38 -7.09 33.03
N PRO A 1016 3.71 -7.17 34.19
CA PRO A 1016 3.12 -6.01 34.83
C PRO A 1016 4.17 -4.91 35.08
N PRO A 1017 3.82 -3.61 35.01
CA PRO A 1017 4.78 -2.52 35.24
C PRO A 1017 5.60 -2.66 36.52
N ALA A 1018 4.98 -3.13 37.62
CA ALA A 1018 5.64 -3.34 38.92
C ALA A 1018 6.73 -4.44 38.91
N GLU A 1019 6.74 -5.31 37.90
CA GLU A 1019 7.73 -6.38 37.74
C GLU A 1019 8.78 -6.06 36.66
N ARG A 1020 8.60 -4.94 35.95
CA ARG A 1020 9.62 -4.41 35.06
C ARG A 1020 10.65 -3.68 35.93
N GLY A 1021 11.94 -3.85 35.60
CA GLY A 1021 13.01 -3.16 36.34
C GLY A 1021 12.82 -1.63 36.33
N PRO A 1022 13.56 -0.89 37.18
CA PRO A 1022 13.54 0.57 37.14
C PRO A 1022 13.94 1.13 35.78
#